data_AF-A0A956FH95-F1
#
_entry.id   AF-A0A956FH95-F1
#
_cell.length_a   1.000
_cell.length_b   1.000
_cell.length_c   1.000
_cell.angle_alpha   90.00
_cell.angle_beta   90.00
_cell.angle_gamma   90.00
#
_symmetry.space_group_name_H-M   'P 1'
#
loop_
_entity.id
_entity.type
_entity.pdbx_description
1 polymer ?
#
loop_
_entity_poly.entity_id
_entity_poly.type
_entity_poly.pdbx_seq_one_letter_code
_entity_poly.pdbx_strand_id
1 'polypeptide(L)'
;MPRLALPLALLALAACGAGSPSPGDGDDEATTSEGETDDEGSGARAPAILGAPAVAARGAHLFLLTDTPLAQLQVELGGVALGEAQLLHADFPGAVLRVPAQVELGPSVLAVRRRDDPQAVAEHELEVVDPVFVDVAEATGLAQTHDPSGSPPECAESHTGLAFGDFDGDGDPDAFVGQVGTGGRLHRNRGDEDGDGVPELEDVTEAMGLAGVDQVAMATFVDLEGDGDLDLFVGRRGANRVFANQLVPTGTAGFQDVTEAIGLGVESQRTMGVAFGDYDGDDDLDLYVVNHAYCFPQAGSEIRAGDHLYRNDDGVFVERTGLLDPAVLSSVGFSASWVDVERDGDLDLIVINDDVGGMIGNPNALWRNDGPGEAPSEHRFTDVSMASGVGIERINGMGLALGDVDHDGFVDLAFSNIGENVLLLNAGDGTFVDVSDAAGIRRAQLPWARTSITWAAHLWDHDNDGDLDLYYAGGRIKGDALIPDAFFDNRGDGTFEDRTWAVGLTDPASGKASALVDLDRDGSWELATAAWGDELKVYRNDAARSGAGHHWLDVELRGRGGNREAVGAIVELRSEGGTQTCFHTNRPSLGAGGETACHFGLGTSDRIERLTITWPDGSVSQPTPPAVDGRVEYVQAG
;
A
#
# COMPACT_ATOMS: atom_id res chain seq x y z
N MET A 1 -46.81 19.85 12.59
CA MET A 1 -46.10 20.16 13.86
C MET A 1 -45.87 18.85 14.58
N PRO A 2 -44.70 18.62 15.19
CA PRO A 2 -43.34 19.16 14.93
C PRO A 2 -42.47 18.06 14.24
N ARG A 3 -41.43 18.27 13.40
CA ARG A 3 -40.35 19.27 13.22
C ARG A 3 -39.41 19.43 14.43
N LEU A 4 -38.30 18.70 14.42
CA LEU A 4 -37.02 19.12 14.99
C LEU A 4 -36.01 19.31 13.85
N ALA A 5 -35.26 20.39 13.92
CA ALA A 5 -34.34 20.90 12.91
C ALA A 5 -32.89 20.64 13.36
N LEU A 6 -32.04 20.21 12.43
CA LEU A 6 -30.58 20.35 12.51
C LEU A 6 -30.17 21.66 11.83
N PRO A 7 -29.16 22.40 12.33
CA PRO A 7 -28.66 23.59 11.65
C PRO A 7 -27.71 23.22 10.52
N LEU A 8 -27.98 23.79 9.34
CA LEU A 8 -27.07 23.97 8.22
C LEU A 8 -25.96 24.97 8.63
N ALA A 9 -24.70 24.64 8.39
CA ALA A 9 -23.60 25.60 8.33
C ALA A 9 -23.02 25.61 6.90
N LEU A 10 -22.75 26.82 6.42
CA LEU A 10 -22.48 27.20 5.03
C LEU A 10 -21.13 26.69 4.51
N LEU A 11 -21.14 26.17 3.28
CA LEU A 11 -20.00 26.18 2.37
C LEU A 11 -19.69 27.62 1.96
N ALA A 12 -18.42 28.03 2.08
CA ALA A 12 -17.89 29.22 1.42
C ALA A 12 -17.01 28.77 0.24
N LEU A 13 -17.53 28.92 -0.98
CA LEU A 13 -16.74 28.92 -2.21
C LEU A 13 -16.00 30.25 -2.33
N ALA A 14 -14.67 30.23 -2.47
CA ALA A 14 -13.90 31.39 -2.88
C ALA A 14 -13.70 31.37 -4.41
N ALA A 15 -14.49 32.18 -5.12
CA ALA A 15 -14.24 32.53 -6.51
C ALA A 15 -13.38 33.80 -6.58
N CYS A 16 -12.32 33.74 -7.38
CA CYS A 16 -11.38 34.83 -7.62
C CYS A 16 -12.03 35.95 -8.45
N GLY A 17 -11.89 37.21 -8.03
CA GLY A 17 -12.45 38.37 -8.74
C GLY A 17 -11.66 39.64 -8.53
N ALA A 18 -11.02 40.12 -9.59
CA ALA A 18 -10.31 41.39 -9.66
C ALA A 18 -11.28 42.60 -9.66
N GLY A 19 -10.90 43.71 -9.00
CA GLY A 19 -11.58 45.00 -9.13
C GLY A 19 -11.19 46.04 -8.09
N SER A 20 -10.51 47.10 -8.55
CA SER A 20 -10.06 48.31 -7.82
C SER A 20 -11.21 49.30 -7.47
N PRO A 21 -10.97 50.36 -6.66
CA PRO A 21 -11.90 50.82 -5.62
C PRO A 21 -12.61 52.19 -5.84
N SER A 22 -13.51 52.51 -4.88
CA SER A 22 -13.91 53.84 -4.35
C SER A 22 -15.42 54.23 -4.52
N PRO A 23 -15.94 55.27 -3.82
CA PRO A 23 -16.69 55.12 -2.56
C PRO A 23 -18.00 55.96 -2.51
N GLY A 24 -18.69 55.97 -1.37
CA GLY A 24 -19.78 56.92 -1.04
C GLY A 24 -20.87 56.24 -0.21
N ASP A 25 -20.93 56.49 1.09
CA ASP A 25 -21.55 57.66 1.78
C ASP A 25 -23.05 57.45 2.02
N GLY A 26 -23.47 57.62 3.28
CA GLY A 26 -24.89 57.63 3.66
C GLY A 26 -25.15 57.37 5.14
N ASP A 27 -24.86 58.38 5.96
CA ASP A 27 -25.14 58.48 7.40
C ASP A 27 -26.64 58.38 7.75
N ASP A 28 -26.99 57.95 8.97
CA ASP A 28 -27.41 58.87 10.04
C ASP A 28 -27.92 58.14 11.32
N GLU A 29 -27.31 58.60 12.42
CA GLU A 29 -27.85 58.89 13.76
C GLU A 29 -28.64 57.84 14.58
N ALA A 30 -28.61 57.82 15.90
CA ALA A 30 -27.68 58.19 16.98
C ALA A 30 -28.50 57.96 18.26
N THR A 31 -27.96 57.26 19.27
CA THR A 31 -28.07 57.65 20.69
C THR A 31 -27.16 56.76 21.53
N THR A 32 -26.07 57.36 22.01
CA THR A 32 -25.26 56.90 23.13
C THR A 32 -25.80 57.50 24.43
N SER A 33 -25.79 56.74 25.52
CA SER A 33 -25.31 57.26 26.81
C SER A 33 -24.99 56.09 27.74
N GLU A 34 -23.74 56.14 28.21
CA GLU A 34 -22.97 55.18 28.97
C GLU A 34 -23.47 54.93 30.40
N GLY A 35 -23.02 53.79 30.93
CA GLY A 35 -23.10 53.39 32.33
C GLY A 35 -22.33 52.09 32.57
N GLU A 36 -21.00 52.17 32.40
CA GLU A 36 -19.94 51.33 33.02
C GLU A 36 -20.32 50.80 34.42
N THR A 37 -19.89 49.64 34.92
CA THR A 37 -18.80 48.68 34.62
C THR A 37 -19.10 47.46 35.50
N ASP A 38 -18.82 46.25 35.02
CA ASP A 38 -18.27 45.16 35.85
C ASP A 38 -17.53 44.17 34.93
N ASP A 39 -16.21 44.24 35.00
CA ASP A 39 -15.22 43.16 34.91
C ASP A 39 -15.65 41.82 34.27
N GLU A 40 -15.24 41.57 33.03
CA GLU A 40 -14.87 40.22 32.59
C GLU A 40 -13.45 40.27 32.02
N GLY A 41 -12.51 39.90 32.89
CA GLY A 41 -11.09 39.94 32.64
C GLY A 41 -10.65 39.07 31.46
N SER A 42 -9.41 39.33 31.06
CA SER A 42 -8.60 38.54 30.13
C SER A 42 -8.27 37.14 30.70
N GLY A 43 -9.27 36.36 31.08
CA GLY A 43 -9.10 34.97 31.47
C GLY A 43 -8.62 34.20 30.24
N ALA A 44 -7.36 33.77 30.26
CA ALA A 44 -6.83 32.87 29.24
C ALA A 44 -7.71 31.63 29.19
N ARG A 45 -8.35 31.38 28.05
CA ARG A 45 -9.17 30.18 27.85
C ARG A 45 -8.26 28.95 27.87
N ALA A 46 -8.75 27.83 28.42
CA ALA A 46 -8.09 26.53 28.30
C ALA A 46 -7.78 26.23 26.83
N PRO A 47 -6.63 25.59 26.53
CA PRO A 47 -6.32 25.21 25.15
C PRO A 47 -7.40 24.26 24.63
N ALA A 48 -7.83 24.38 23.37
CA ALA A 48 -8.79 23.42 22.85
C ALA A 48 -8.06 22.24 22.21
N ILE A 49 -8.50 21.03 22.60
CA ILE A 49 -8.19 19.80 21.89
C ILE A 49 -9.33 19.61 20.88
N LEU A 50 -8.99 19.68 19.59
CA LEU A 50 -9.94 19.44 18.51
C LEU A 50 -10.11 17.93 18.25
N GLY A 51 -9.09 17.14 18.56
CA GLY A 51 -9.12 15.69 18.49
C GLY A 51 -7.79 15.04 18.85
N ALA A 52 -7.86 13.89 19.51
CA ALA A 52 -6.78 12.92 19.71
C ALA A 52 -7.41 11.53 19.57
N PRO A 53 -6.67 10.51 19.08
CA PRO A 53 -7.17 9.14 19.10
C PRO A 53 -7.42 8.72 20.55
N ALA A 54 -8.36 7.81 20.81
CA ALA A 54 -8.61 7.31 22.18
C ALA A 54 -7.52 6.31 22.65
N VAL A 55 -6.63 5.88 21.75
CA VAL A 55 -5.57 4.91 21.99
C VAL A 55 -4.25 5.41 21.39
N ALA A 56 -3.13 5.14 22.05
CA ALA A 56 -1.79 5.44 21.52
C ALA A 56 -0.82 4.27 21.81
N ALA A 57 0.01 3.90 20.83
CA ALA A 57 1.05 2.90 21.02
C ALA A 57 2.31 3.48 21.69
N ARG A 58 2.99 2.67 22.50
CA ARG A 58 4.30 3.01 23.08
C ARG A 58 5.38 3.09 21.99
N GLY A 59 6.27 4.07 22.10
CA GLY A 59 7.36 4.28 21.13
C GLY A 59 6.92 4.91 19.81
N ALA A 60 5.60 4.98 19.57
CA ALA A 60 4.97 5.50 18.37
C ALA A 60 4.76 7.03 18.43
N HIS A 61 4.25 7.59 17.34
CA HIS A 61 3.80 8.97 17.29
C HIS A 61 2.31 9.04 17.64
N LEU A 62 1.87 10.12 18.27
CA LEU A 62 0.49 10.46 18.59
C LEU A 62 0.16 11.79 17.92
N PHE A 63 -0.92 11.82 17.15
CA PHE A 63 -1.31 13.05 16.45
C PHE A 63 -2.43 13.76 17.21
N LEU A 64 -2.17 15.00 17.59
CA LEU A 64 -3.05 15.87 18.34
C LEU A 64 -3.47 17.05 17.48
N LEU A 65 -4.77 17.30 17.39
CA LEU A 65 -5.32 18.47 16.72
C LEU A 65 -5.68 19.51 17.77
N THR A 66 -5.28 20.76 17.54
CA THR A 66 -5.48 21.83 18.51
C THR A 66 -5.69 23.16 17.79
N ASP A 67 -6.47 24.06 18.37
CA ASP A 67 -6.60 25.43 17.85
C ASP A 67 -5.51 26.38 18.39
N THR A 68 -4.69 25.91 19.33
CA THR A 68 -3.70 26.72 20.04
C THR A 68 -2.30 26.46 19.45
N PRO A 69 -1.51 27.52 19.12
CA PRO A 69 -0.18 27.34 18.55
C PRO A 69 0.75 26.49 19.44
N LEU A 70 1.42 25.49 18.86
CA LEU A 70 2.24 24.52 19.58
C LEU A 70 3.33 25.14 20.46
N ALA A 71 3.94 26.23 20.02
CA ALA A 71 4.96 26.96 20.79
C ALA A 71 4.43 27.49 22.15
N GLN A 72 3.11 27.57 22.33
CA GLN A 72 2.45 28.03 23.55
C GLN A 72 1.96 26.88 24.43
N LEU A 73 2.11 25.63 23.99
CA LEU A 73 1.58 24.46 24.68
C LEU A 73 2.68 23.63 25.36
N GLN A 74 2.32 23.05 26.50
CA GLN A 74 3.02 21.95 27.15
C GLN A 74 2.06 20.76 27.16
N VAL A 75 2.50 19.61 26.65
CA VAL A 75 1.68 18.40 26.56
C VAL A 75 2.30 17.32 27.43
N GLU A 76 1.48 16.71 28.28
CA GLU A 76 1.87 15.65 29.20
C GLU A 76 0.93 14.46 29.04
N LEU A 77 1.47 13.25 29.07
CA LEU A 77 0.71 12.00 29.12
C LEU A 77 1.00 11.29 30.43
N GLY A 78 -0.01 11.11 31.28
CA GLY A 78 0.20 10.51 32.60
C GLY A 78 1.21 11.26 33.47
N GLY A 79 1.35 12.58 33.25
CA GLY A 79 2.34 13.43 33.94
C GLY A 79 3.75 13.40 33.34
N VAL A 80 3.97 12.66 32.25
CA VAL A 80 5.23 12.68 31.49
C VAL A 80 5.12 13.65 30.33
N ALA A 81 6.02 14.63 30.24
CA ALA A 81 6.08 15.55 29.11
C ALA A 81 6.36 14.80 27.80
N LEU A 82 5.50 14.98 26.81
CA LEU A 82 5.71 14.45 25.46
C LEU A 82 6.71 15.35 24.69
N GLY A 83 7.45 14.74 23.75
CA GLY A 83 8.58 15.35 23.02
C GLY A 83 8.22 16.50 22.07
N GLU A 84 9.18 16.90 21.21
CA GLU A 84 9.03 18.03 20.28
C GLU A 84 7.81 17.86 19.37
N ALA A 85 6.87 18.80 19.49
CA ALA A 85 5.68 18.87 18.67
C ALA A 85 6.04 19.41 17.28
N GLN A 86 6.06 18.54 16.27
CA GLN A 86 6.24 18.97 14.89
C GLN A 86 4.90 19.43 14.30
N LEU A 87 4.95 20.49 13.49
CA LEU A 87 3.78 21.04 12.82
C LEU A 87 3.41 20.16 11.63
N LEU A 88 2.16 19.68 11.56
CA LEU A 88 1.69 18.82 10.47
C LEU A 88 1.70 19.53 9.11
N HIS A 89 1.28 20.79 9.08
CA HIS A 89 1.28 21.66 7.89
C HIS A 89 1.06 23.12 8.31
N ALA A 90 1.58 24.09 7.54
CA ALA A 90 1.45 25.53 7.86
C ALA A 90 -0.01 26.01 8.02
N ASP A 91 -0.93 25.36 7.30
CA ASP A 91 -2.36 25.70 7.29
C ASP A 91 -3.20 24.87 8.28
N PHE A 92 -2.61 23.90 8.99
CA PHE A 92 -3.31 23.03 9.94
C PHE A 92 -2.64 23.05 11.33
N PRO A 93 -3.30 23.60 12.36
CA PRO A 93 -2.75 23.58 13.70
C PRO A 93 -2.90 22.16 14.29
N GLY A 94 -1.84 21.38 14.18
CA GLY A 94 -1.76 20.05 14.77
C GLY A 94 -0.32 19.66 15.05
N ALA A 95 -0.15 18.77 16.03
CA ALA A 95 1.12 18.28 16.52
C ALA A 95 1.26 16.78 16.33
N VAL A 96 2.47 16.38 15.96
CA VAL A 96 2.96 15.03 16.17
C VAL A 96 3.74 14.99 17.48
N LEU A 97 3.35 14.11 18.39
CA LEU A 97 3.96 13.94 19.71
C LEU A 97 4.49 12.53 19.84
N ARG A 98 5.77 12.35 20.18
CA ARG A 98 6.31 11.01 20.40
C ARG A 98 5.89 10.47 21.76
N VAL A 99 5.29 9.28 21.78
CA VAL A 99 4.94 8.53 22.99
C VAL A 99 6.19 7.77 23.47
N PRO A 100 6.69 8.00 24.69
CA PRO A 100 7.89 7.32 25.16
C PRO A 100 7.68 5.80 25.32
N ALA A 101 8.61 5.00 24.79
CA ALA A 101 8.57 3.54 24.96
C ALA A 101 8.83 3.06 26.39
N GLN A 102 9.60 3.84 27.18
CA GLN A 102 10.17 3.41 28.46
C GLN A 102 9.32 3.77 29.68
N VAL A 103 8.13 4.32 29.49
CA VAL A 103 7.26 4.75 30.58
C VAL A 103 6.10 3.78 30.69
N GLU A 104 5.98 3.12 31.85
CA GLU A 104 4.77 2.39 32.22
C GLU A 104 3.61 3.39 32.37
N LEU A 105 2.89 3.56 31.27
CA LEU A 105 1.65 4.28 31.19
C LEU A 105 0.56 3.22 31.07
N GLY A 106 -0.37 3.20 32.03
CA GLY A 106 -1.65 2.52 31.85
C GLY A 106 -2.61 3.44 31.08
N PRO A 107 -3.94 3.25 31.22
CA PRO A 107 -4.89 4.28 30.86
C PRO A 107 -4.45 5.62 31.46
N SER A 108 -4.22 6.59 30.60
CA SER A 108 -3.52 7.83 30.89
C SER A 108 -4.34 9.02 30.45
N VAL A 109 -4.14 10.15 31.12
CA VAL A 109 -4.76 11.42 30.70
C VAL A 109 -3.72 12.21 29.92
N LEU A 110 -4.05 12.57 28.68
CA LEU A 110 -3.36 13.57 27.90
C LEU A 110 -3.77 14.95 28.41
N ALA A 111 -2.86 15.61 29.11
CA ALA A 111 -3.04 16.97 29.61
C ALA A 111 -2.32 17.96 28.71
N VAL A 112 -3.06 18.88 28.11
CA VAL A 112 -2.55 19.98 27.30
C VAL A 112 -2.69 21.27 28.11
N ARG A 113 -1.57 21.92 28.42
CA ARG A 113 -1.49 23.14 29.22
C ARG A 113 -0.97 24.30 28.39
N ARG A 114 -1.45 25.50 28.67
CA ARG A 114 -0.79 26.72 28.18
C ARG A 114 0.46 27.02 29.00
N ARG A 115 1.55 27.37 28.32
CA ARG A 115 2.82 27.75 28.96
C ARG A 115 2.73 29.08 29.71
N ASP A 116 1.89 30.00 29.22
CA ASP A 116 1.64 31.30 29.84
C ASP A 116 0.56 31.28 30.93
N ASP A 117 -0.23 30.20 31.00
CA ASP A 117 -1.18 29.94 32.07
C ASP A 117 -1.27 28.43 32.40
N PRO A 118 -0.41 27.92 33.31
CA PRO A 118 -0.38 26.50 33.65
C PRO A 118 -1.66 25.96 34.33
N GLN A 119 -2.57 26.84 34.77
CA GLN A 119 -3.87 26.45 35.33
C GLN A 119 -4.92 26.18 34.24
N ALA A 120 -4.68 26.67 33.03
CA ALA A 120 -5.53 26.44 31.87
C ALA A 120 -5.15 25.10 31.21
N VAL A 121 -5.91 24.04 31.52
CA VAL A 121 -5.65 22.65 31.09
C VAL A 121 -6.83 22.11 30.31
N ALA A 122 -6.56 21.41 29.21
CA ALA A 122 -7.49 20.47 28.60
C ALA A 122 -6.99 19.04 28.79
N GLU A 123 -7.90 18.14 29.13
CA GLU A 123 -7.61 16.74 29.42
C GLU A 123 -8.39 15.83 28.47
N HIS A 124 -7.75 14.75 28.01
CA HIS A 124 -8.36 13.71 27.19
C HIS A 124 -7.89 12.34 27.69
N GLU A 125 -8.81 11.41 27.87
CA GLU A 125 -8.48 10.05 28.30
C GLU A 125 -7.95 9.25 27.12
N LEU A 126 -6.84 8.55 27.34
CA LEU A 126 -6.16 7.69 26.38
C LEU A 126 -5.89 6.33 26.99
N GLU A 127 -6.08 5.28 26.21
CA GLU A 127 -5.44 3.99 26.46
C GLU A 127 -4.04 3.98 25.84
N VAL A 128 -3.05 3.45 26.57
CA VAL A 128 -1.69 3.28 26.04
C VAL A 128 -1.40 1.80 25.95
N VAL A 129 -1.15 1.33 24.74
CA VAL A 129 -0.94 -0.09 24.43
C VAL A 129 0.48 -0.35 23.93
N ASP A 130 0.91 -1.59 24.00
CA ASP A 130 2.14 -2.02 23.33
C ASP A 130 1.87 -2.14 21.83
N PRO A 131 2.80 -1.70 20.95
CA PRO A 131 2.61 -1.78 19.51
C PRO A 131 2.59 -3.23 19.02
N VAL A 132 1.83 -3.48 17.96
CA VAL A 132 1.81 -4.76 17.23
C VAL A 132 2.94 -4.79 16.20
N PHE A 133 3.09 -3.70 15.45
CA PHE A 133 4.14 -3.52 14.46
C PHE A 133 5.34 -2.80 15.09
N VAL A 134 6.49 -3.46 15.06
CA VAL A 134 7.74 -2.96 15.65
C VAL A 134 8.77 -2.77 14.54
N ASP A 135 9.29 -1.56 14.38
CA ASP A 135 10.36 -1.29 13.41
C ASP A 135 11.65 -1.99 13.83
N VAL A 136 12.10 -2.93 13.00
CA VAL A 136 13.30 -3.74 13.16
C VAL A 136 14.31 -3.54 12.03
N ALA A 137 14.14 -2.52 11.18
CA ALA A 137 15.02 -2.31 10.02
C ALA A 137 16.52 -2.24 10.37
N GLU A 138 16.88 -1.64 11.52
CA GLU A 138 18.28 -1.59 11.97
C GLU A 138 18.79 -2.98 12.37
N ALA A 139 17.95 -3.77 13.05
CA ALA A 139 18.29 -5.11 13.53
C ALA A 139 18.42 -6.11 12.38
N THR A 140 17.58 -6.00 11.34
CA THR A 140 17.69 -6.84 10.14
C THR A 140 18.88 -6.47 9.25
N GLY A 141 19.49 -5.31 9.45
CA GLY A 141 20.54 -4.79 8.56
C GLY A 141 20.02 -4.07 7.31
N LEU A 142 18.69 -3.91 7.17
CA LEU A 142 18.07 -3.24 6.04
C LEU A 142 17.90 -1.72 6.21
N ALA A 143 18.19 -1.16 7.40
CA ALA A 143 18.11 0.28 7.65
C ALA A 143 18.99 1.07 6.67
N GLN A 144 18.32 1.66 5.68
CA GLN A 144 18.94 2.41 4.60
C GLN A 144 18.10 3.66 4.31
N THR A 145 18.74 4.82 4.35
CA THR A 145 18.14 6.05 3.84
C THR A 145 18.09 6.02 2.31
N HIS A 146 16.90 6.22 1.75
CA HIS A 146 16.71 6.37 0.32
C HIS A 146 17.48 7.59 -0.20
N ASP A 147 18.28 7.40 -1.24
CA ASP A 147 19.03 8.44 -1.93
C ASP A 147 18.23 8.96 -3.13
N PRO A 148 17.55 10.12 -3.00
CA PRO A 148 16.81 10.73 -4.10
C PRO A 148 17.71 11.47 -5.09
N SER A 149 19.04 11.47 -4.90
CA SER A 149 19.95 12.20 -5.78
C SER A 149 19.82 11.71 -7.22
N GLY A 150 19.72 12.65 -8.18
CA GLY A 150 19.44 12.33 -9.58
C GLY A 150 17.96 12.38 -9.97
N SER A 151 17.03 12.50 -9.01
CA SER A 151 15.64 12.81 -9.32
C SER A 151 15.47 14.29 -9.73
N PRO A 152 14.75 14.61 -10.81
CA PRO A 152 14.42 15.99 -11.15
C PRO A 152 13.46 16.61 -10.11
N PRO A 153 13.68 17.87 -9.70
CA PRO A 153 12.86 18.53 -8.68
C PRO A 153 11.40 18.73 -9.10
N GLU A 154 11.10 18.69 -10.40
CA GLU A 154 9.74 18.74 -10.93
C GLU A 154 8.95 17.43 -10.72
N CYS A 155 9.59 16.30 -10.43
CA CYS A 155 8.94 14.99 -10.33
C CYS A 155 8.28 14.74 -8.99
N ALA A 156 7.23 13.92 -8.96
CA ALA A 156 6.69 13.39 -7.71
C ALA A 156 7.76 12.55 -7.00
N GLU A 157 7.75 12.61 -5.68
CA GLU A 157 8.67 11.90 -4.79
C GLU A 157 8.31 10.41 -4.67
N SER A 158 8.32 9.62 -5.75
CA SER A 158 7.64 8.30 -5.78
C SER A 158 8.48 7.09 -6.22
N HIS A 159 9.74 7.24 -6.58
CA HIS A 159 10.59 6.11 -7.00
C HIS A 159 11.33 5.54 -5.79
N THR A 160 10.87 4.43 -5.23
CA THR A 160 11.43 3.82 -4.01
C THR A 160 11.34 2.29 -4.05
N GLY A 161 11.60 1.68 -5.21
CA GLY A 161 11.23 0.28 -5.43
C GLY A 161 11.81 -0.71 -4.42
N LEU A 162 11.10 -1.80 -4.14
CA LEU A 162 11.48 -2.81 -3.13
C LEU A 162 10.98 -4.19 -3.59
N ALA A 163 11.75 -5.25 -3.38
CA ALA A 163 11.29 -6.61 -3.65
C ALA A 163 11.72 -7.58 -2.56
N PHE A 164 10.89 -8.57 -2.25
CA PHE A 164 11.26 -9.73 -1.47
C PHE A 164 11.01 -11.02 -2.25
N GLY A 165 11.88 -12.01 -2.05
CA GLY A 165 11.81 -13.31 -2.72
C GLY A 165 13.04 -14.14 -2.41
N ASP A 166 12.92 -15.46 -2.35
CA ASP A 166 14.02 -16.39 -2.11
C ASP A 166 14.82 -16.61 -3.40
N PHE A 167 15.85 -15.79 -3.64
CA PHE A 167 16.57 -15.82 -4.91
C PHE A 167 17.62 -16.95 -4.97
N ASP A 168 18.03 -17.53 -3.84
CA ASP A 168 19.02 -18.59 -3.82
C ASP A 168 18.51 -19.98 -3.41
N GLY A 169 17.20 -20.08 -3.17
CA GLY A 169 16.46 -21.32 -2.98
C GLY A 169 16.73 -21.96 -1.62
N ASP A 170 17.14 -21.18 -0.62
CA ASP A 170 17.43 -21.68 0.72
C ASP A 170 16.21 -21.76 1.64
N GLY A 171 15.09 -21.19 1.19
CA GLY A 171 13.82 -21.18 1.89
C GLY A 171 13.61 -19.95 2.77
N ASP A 172 14.51 -18.96 2.79
CA ASP A 172 14.34 -17.69 3.50
C ASP A 172 14.18 -16.54 2.48
N PRO A 173 13.23 -15.59 2.66
CA PRO A 173 13.03 -14.54 1.68
C PRO A 173 14.17 -13.52 1.76
N ASP A 174 14.77 -13.20 0.63
CA ASP A 174 15.78 -12.16 0.47
C ASP A 174 15.16 -10.81 0.14
N ALA A 175 15.98 -9.75 0.07
CA ALA A 175 15.48 -8.40 -0.17
C ALA A 175 16.29 -7.61 -1.22
N PHE A 176 15.61 -7.01 -2.20
CA PHE A 176 16.19 -5.99 -3.07
C PHE A 176 15.61 -4.60 -2.74
N VAL A 177 16.47 -3.68 -2.30
CA VAL A 177 16.09 -2.30 -1.93
C VAL A 177 16.56 -1.33 -3.02
N GLY A 178 15.61 -0.73 -3.73
CA GLY A 178 15.83 0.21 -4.81
C GLY A 178 16.36 1.57 -4.35
N GLN A 179 17.14 2.22 -5.23
CA GLN A 179 17.65 3.56 -5.03
C GLN A 179 17.60 4.36 -6.33
N VAL A 180 17.44 5.67 -6.22
CA VAL A 180 17.54 6.56 -7.39
C VAL A 180 19.00 6.90 -7.70
N GLY A 181 19.76 7.40 -6.71
CA GLY A 181 21.08 7.99 -6.94
C GLY A 181 22.29 7.08 -6.74
N THR A 182 22.21 6.13 -5.82
CA THR A 182 23.35 5.28 -5.41
C THR A 182 23.32 3.85 -5.97
N GLY A 183 22.24 3.48 -6.66
CA GLY A 183 22.00 2.11 -7.12
C GLY A 183 21.34 1.23 -6.04
N GLY A 184 20.46 0.33 -6.48
CA GLY A 184 19.77 -0.62 -5.62
C GLY A 184 20.72 -1.62 -4.99
N ARG A 185 20.24 -2.26 -3.92
CA ARG A 185 21.01 -3.20 -3.11
C ARG A 185 20.27 -4.52 -2.97
N LEU A 186 20.95 -5.61 -3.22
CA LEU A 186 20.47 -6.96 -2.95
C LEU A 186 21.05 -7.44 -1.62
N HIS A 187 20.18 -7.94 -0.75
CA HIS A 187 20.53 -8.48 0.54
C HIS A 187 20.06 -9.93 0.63
N ARG A 188 20.96 -10.80 1.09
CA ARG A 188 20.65 -12.20 1.36
C ARG A 188 20.21 -12.36 2.82
N ASN A 189 19.13 -13.09 3.06
CA ASN A 189 18.72 -13.50 4.39
C ASN A 189 19.61 -14.63 4.91
N ARG A 190 20.05 -14.54 6.17
CA ARG A 190 20.91 -15.55 6.82
C ARG A 190 20.17 -16.33 7.89
N GLY A 191 18.85 -16.13 7.96
CA GLY A 191 17.98 -16.63 8.99
C GLY A 191 18.13 -15.87 10.31
N ASP A 192 17.36 -16.33 11.28
CA ASP A 192 17.35 -15.85 12.67
C ASP A 192 18.20 -16.78 13.54
N GLU A 193 19.53 -16.63 13.52
CA GLU A 193 20.45 -17.51 14.25
C GLU A 193 20.31 -17.40 15.78
N ASP A 194 19.86 -16.25 16.30
CA ASP A 194 19.76 -16.01 17.75
C ASP A 194 18.36 -16.28 18.33
N GLY A 195 17.36 -16.44 17.47
CA GLY A 195 16.00 -16.86 17.79
C GLY A 195 15.15 -15.74 18.38
N ASP A 196 15.43 -14.48 18.04
CA ASP A 196 14.71 -13.31 18.53
C ASP A 196 13.55 -12.87 17.62
N GLY A 197 13.34 -13.57 16.50
CA GLY A 197 12.35 -13.29 15.47
C GLY A 197 12.77 -12.17 14.52
N VAL A 198 14.07 -11.89 14.38
CA VAL A 198 14.60 -10.86 13.48
C VAL A 198 15.76 -11.42 12.66
N PRO A 199 15.54 -11.81 11.41
CA PRO A 199 16.59 -12.37 10.57
C PRO A 199 17.66 -11.34 10.20
N GLU A 200 18.92 -11.78 10.08
CA GLU A 200 20.03 -10.94 9.63
C GLU A 200 20.16 -10.96 8.10
N LEU A 201 20.11 -9.78 7.45
CA LEU A 201 20.30 -9.65 6.01
C LEU A 201 21.67 -9.04 5.65
N GLU A 202 22.43 -9.72 4.78
CA GLU A 202 23.76 -9.30 4.32
C GLU A 202 23.71 -8.71 2.90
N ASP A 203 24.32 -7.54 2.68
CA ASP A 203 24.45 -6.93 1.35
C ASP A 203 25.38 -7.78 0.45
N VAL A 204 24.82 -8.35 -0.62
CA VAL A 204 25.50 -9.21 -1.60
C VAL A 204 25.54 -8.59 -3.00
N THR A 205 25.16 -7.32 -3.14
CA THR A 205 24.92 -6.64 -4.42
C THR A 205 26.06 -6.78 -5.43
N GLU A 206 27.31 -6.52 -5.00
CA GLU A 206 28.48 -6.60 -5.88
C GLU A 206 28.81 -8.07 -6.23
N ALA A 207 28.70 -8.97 -5.26
CA ALA A 207 28.98 -10.40 -5.45
C ALA A 207 28.00 -11.04 -6.45
N MET A 208 26.76 -10.55 -6.48
CA MET A 208 25.70 -11.04 -7.35
C MET A 208 25.65 -10.37 -8.73
N GLY A 209 26.51 -9.38 -9.00
CA GLY A 209 26.60 -8.72 -10.31
C GLY A 209 25.61 -7.56 -10.52
N LEU A 210 24.97 -7.08 -9.46
CA LEU A 210 23.94 -6.02 -9.51
C LEU A 210 24.46 -4.62 -9.17
N ALA A 211 25.78 -4.41 -9.21
CA ALA A 211 26.37 -3.11 -8.94
C ALA A 211 25.92 -2.06 -9.98
N GLY A 212 25.39 -0.93 -9.51
CA GLY A 212 25.03 0.22 -10.36
C GLY A 212 23.66 0.15 -11.04
N VAL A 213 22.73 -0.68 -10.51
CA VAL A 213 21.32 -0.66 -10.93
C VAL A 213 20.63 0.56 -10.32
N ASP A 214 20.67 1.70 -11.02
CA ASP A 214 20.14 2.98 -10.54
C ASP A 214 18.72 3.28 -11.06
N GLN A 215 18.16 4.43 -10.66
CA GLN A 215 16.84 4.91 -11.10
C GLN A 215 15.70 3.90 -10.85
N VAL A 216 15.80 3.12 -9.77
CA VAL A 216 14.82 2.10 -9.43
C VAL A 216 13.52 2.76 -8.98
N ALA A 217 12.46 2.59 -9.78
CA ALA A 217 11.11 3.05 -9.47
C ALA A 217 10.29 1.94 -8.82
N MET A 218 10.44 0.72 -9.33
CA MET A 218 9.82 -0.49 -8.79
C MET A 218 10.75 -1.70 -8.98
N ALA A 219 10.60 -2.73 -8.16
CA ALA A 219 11.27 -4.01 -8.35
C ALA A 219 10.33 -5.16 -7.97
N THR A 220 10.52 -6.33 -8.59
CA THR A 220 9.87 -7.59 -8.18
C THR A 220 10.77 -8.76 -8.56
N PHE A 221 10.68 -9.83 -7.78
CA PHE A 221 11.18 -11.14 -8.18
C PHE A 221 10.10 -11.90 -8.95
N VAL A 222 10.49 -12.67 -9.96
CA VAL A 222 9.61 -13.50 -10.79
C VAL A 222 10.44 -14.47 -11.64
N ASP A 223 10.03 -15.73 -11.79
CA ASP A 223 10.61 -16.72 -12.72
C ASP A 223 10.06 -16.49 -14.15
N LEU A 224 10.82 -15.82 -15.00
CA LEU A 224 10.34 -15.38 -16.34
C LEU A 224 10.49 -16.43 -17.43
N GLU A 225 11.45 -17.34 -17.27
CA GLU A 225 11.74 -18.43 -18.21
C GLU A 225 11.16 -19.79 -17.78
N GLY A 226 10.52 -19.86 -16.62
CA GLY A 226 9.94 -21.09 -16.08
C GLY A 226 10.99 -22.14 -15.71
N ASP A 227 12.20 -21.73 -15.33
CA ASP A 227 13.27 -22.65 -14.97
C ASP A 227 13.27 -23.02 -13.47
N GLY A 228 12.60 -22.22 -12.65
CA GLY A 228 12.39 -22.38 -11.21
C GLY A 228 13.21 -21.42 -10.36
N ASP A 229 14.03 -20.56 -10.96
CA ASP A 229 14.86 -19.58 -10.27
C ASP A 229 14.23 -18.20 -10.39
N LEU A 230 14.12 -17.46 -9.28
CA LEU A 230 13.52 -16.12 -9.30
C LEU A 230 14.47 -15.10 -9.94
N ASP A 231 14.03 -14.48 -11.05
CA ASP A 231 14.71 -13.37 -11.72
C ASP A 231 14.36 -12.03 -11.08
N LEU A 232 15.19 -11.02 -11.30
CA LEU A 232 14.93 -9.67 -10.82
C LEU A 232 14.46 -8.76 -11.97
N PHE A 233 13.21 -8.33 -11.91
CA PHE A 233 12.68 -7.25 -12.75
C PHE A 233 12.81 -5.92 -12.03
N VAL A 234 13.40 -4.93 -12.69
CA VAL A 234 13.58 -3.57 -12.19
C VAL A 234 12.93 -2.57 -13.13
N GLY A 235 11.78 -2.04 -12.71
CA GLY A 235 11.13 -0.92 -13.37
C GLY A 235 11.85 0.39 -13.06
N ARG A 236 12.15 1.17 -14.10
CA ARG A 236 13.02 2.34 -14.00
C ARG A 236 12.42 3.60 -14.60
N ARG A 237 13.05 4.72 -14.26
CA ARG A 237 13.03 5.91 -15.12
C ARG A 237 14.10 5.76 -16.20
N GLY A 238 13.68 5.48 -17.42
CA GLY A 238 14.53 5.03 -18.53
C GLY A 238 14.20 3.58 -18.90
N ALA A 239 15.08 2.88 -19.61
CA ALA A 239 14.89 1.45 -19.86
C ALA A 239 14.74 0.67 -18.56
N ASN A 240 13.73 -0.20 -18.49
CA ASN A 240 13.66 -1.25 -17.48
C ASN A 240 14.90 -2.15 -17.56
N ARG A 241 15.17 -2.90 -16.50
CA ARG A 241 16.23 -3.92 -16.51
C ARG A 241 15.70 -5.22 -15.97
N VAL A 242 16.07 -6.31 -16.62
CA VAL A 242 15.76 -7.67 -16.21
C VAL A 242 17.05 -8.44 -16.06
N PHE A 243 17.19 -9.07 -14.90
CA PHE A 243 18.35 -9.86 -14.56
C PHE A 243 17.94 -11.31 -14.34
N ALA A 244 18.36 -12.18 -15.26
CA ALA A 244 18.13 -13.61 -15.15
C ALA A 244 19.00 -14.18 -14.03
N ASN A 245 18.41 -15.01 -13.18
CA ASN A 245 19.09 -15.69 -12.10
C ASN A 245 19.77 -16.96 -12.60
N GLN A 246 21.07 -17.07 -12.39
CA GLN A 246 21.85 -18.23 -12.81
C GLN A 246 22.12 -19.14 -11.62
N LEU A 247 21.09 -19.50 -10.87
CA LEU A 247 21.24 -20.30 -9.66
C LEU A 247 21.83 -21.67 -10.03
N VAL A 248 23.05 -21.90 -9.58
CA VAL A 248 23.67 -23.22 -9.75
C VAL A 248 23.28 -24.11 -8.56
N PRO A 249 23.24 -25.45 -8.71
CA PRO A 249 22.83 -26.39 -7.65
C PRO A 249 23.62 -26.33 -6.33
N THR A 250 24.69 -25.53 -6.26
CA THR A 250 25.45 -25.27 -5.04
C THR A 250 24.91 -24.09 -4.21
N GLY A 251 23.77 -23.49 -4.60
CA GLY A 251 23.17 -22.34 -3.90
C GLY A 251 23.92 -21.02 -4.14
N THR A 252 24.61 -20.90 -5.28
CA THR A 252 25.28 -19.65 -5.65
C THR A 252 24.53 -19.03 -6.81
N ALA A 253 23.67 -18.06 -6.50
CA ALA A 253 23.04 -17.23 -7.50
C ALA A 253 24.06 -16.28 -8.13
N GLY A 254 23.74 -15.81 -9.33
CA GLY A 254 24.44 -14.73 -10.02
C GLY A 254 23.50 -14.15 -11.06
N PHE A 255 23.39 -12.83 -11.11
CA PHE A 255 22.43 -12.17 -11.98
C PHE A 255 23.09 -11.73 -13.28
N GLN A 256 22.48 -12.11 -14.41
CA GLN A 256 22.88 -11.65 -15.74
C GLN A 256 21.83 -10.70 -16.32
N ASP A 257 22.23 -9.50 -16.74
CA ASP A 257 21.34 -8.63 -17.51
C ASP A 257 20.98 -9.27 -18.86
N VAL A 258 19.70 -9.57 -19.05
CA VAL A 258 19.13 -10.16 -20.26
C VAL A 258 18.17 -9.22 -20.99
N THR A 259 18.00 -7.99 -20.51
CA THR A 259 16.98 -7.02 -20.94
C THR A 259 16.84 -6.90 -22.46
N GLU A 260 17.96 -6.69 -23.16
CA GLU A 260 17.99 -6.56 -24.63
C GLU A 260 17.71 -7.88 -25.34
N ALA A 261 18.15 -9.00 -24.77
CA ALA A 261 17.99 -10.33 -25.37
C ALA A 261 16.53 -10.78 -25.36
N ILE A 262 15.77 -10.39 -24.34
CA ILE A 262 14.36 -10.76 -24.15
C ILE A 262 13.38 -9.71 -24.69
N GLY A 263 13.87 -8.62 -25.30
CA GLY A 263 13.02 -7.63 -25.98
C GLY A 263 12.48 -6.49 -25.11
N LEU A 264 12.99 -6.30 -23.89
CA LEU A 264 12.50 -5.29 -22.92
C LEU A 264 13.38 -4.03 -22.80
N GLY A 265 14.36 -3.85 -23.69
CA GLY A 265 15.31 -2.71 -23.71
C GLY A 265 14.74 -1.34 -24.14
N VAL A 266 13.47 -1.05 -23.87
CA VAL A 266 12.82 0.18 -24.37
C VAL A 266 13.17 1.38 -23.48
N GLU A 267 13.97 2.31 -24.00
CA GLU A 267 14.56 3.44 -23.26
C GLU A 267 13.57 4.52 -22.75
N SER A 268 12.39 4.66 -23.35
CA SER A 268 11.46 5.75 -23.05
C SER A 268 10.36 5.33 -22.08
N GLN A 269 10.72 4.84 -20.90
CA GLN A 269 9.78 4.38 -19.88
C GLN A 269 9.92 5.12 -18.54
N ARG A 270 8.83 5.09 -17.77
CA ARG A 270 8.77 5.47 -16.36
C ARG A 270 7.86 4.47 -15.68
N THR A 271 8.39 3.27 -15.52
CA THR A 271 7.65 2.13 -15.00
C THR A 271 7.40 2.32 -13.52
N MET A 272 6.13 2.41 -13.13
CA MET A 272 5.71 2.54 -11.73
C MET A 272 5.21 1.23 -11.15
N GLY A 273 4.76 0.32 -12.01
CA GLY A 273 4.27 -1.00 -11.62
C GLY A 273 4.29 -1.96 -12.81
N VAL A 274 4.24 -3.25 -12.51
CA VAL A 274 4.12 -4.32 -13.48
C VAL A 274 3.14 -5.38 -12.97
N ALA A 275 2.50 -6.08 -13.91
CA ALA A 275 1.68 -7.24 -13.62
C ALA A 275 2.11 -8.40 -14.52
N PHE A 276 2.40 -9.54 -13.92
CA PHE A 276 2.67 -10.79 -14.62
C PHE A 276 1.43 -11.68 -14.57
N GLY A 277 1.14 -12.40 -15.63
CA GLY A 277 0.00 -13.31 -15.72
C GLY A 277 -0.09 -13.93 -17.11
N ASP A 278 -0.58 -15.17 -17.21
CA ASP A 278 -0.79 -15.87 -18.48
C ASP A 278 -2.18 -15.49 -19.03
N TYR A 279 -2.26 -14.44 -19.86
CA TYR A 279 -3.56 -13.91 -20.31
C TYR A 279 -4.12 -14.69 -21.52
N ASP A 280 -3.27 -15.37 -22.29
CA ASP A 280 -3.68 -16.12 -23.48
C ASP A 280 -3.67 -17.65 -23.33
N GLY A 281 -3.32 -18.14 -22.14
CA GLY A 281 -3.41 -19.54 -21.73
C GLY A 281 -2.35 -20.41 -22.41
N ASP A 282 -1.18 -19.85 -22.72
CA ASP A 282 -0.09 -20.56 -23.38
C ASP A 282 0.98 -21.12 -22.41
N ASP A 283 0.69 -21.07 -21.11
CA ASP A 283 1.53 -21.49 -19.98
C ASP A 283 2.79 -20.60 -19.77
N ASP A 284 2.98 -19.48 -20.48
CA ASP A 284 4.06 -18.50 -20.20
C ASP A 284 3.53 -17.27 -19.44
N LEU A 285 4.34 -16.68 -18.55
CA LEU A 285 3.96 -15.44 -17.87
C LEU A 285 4.12 -14.23 -18.80
N ASP A 286 3.01 -13.62 -19.19
CA ASP A 286 2.99 -12.35 -19.93
C ASP A 286 3.22 -11.15 -19.01
N LEU A 287 3.49 -9.98 -19.60
CA LEU A 287 3.85 -8.77 -18.87
C LEU A 287 3.00 -7.57 -19.29
N TYR A 288 2.35 -6.95 -18.32
CA TYR A 288 1.83 -5.59 -18.44
C TYR A 288 2.73 -4.60 -17.68
N VAL A 289 3.19 -3.56 -18.37
CA VAL A 289 4.03 -2.49 -17.81
C VAL A 289 3.20 -1.21 -17.69
N VAL A 290 3.06 -0.73 -16.45
CA VAL A 290 2.37 0.52 -16.14
C VAL A 290 3.37 1.66 -16.12
N ASN A 291 3.18 2.62 -17.03
CA ASN A 291 3.98 3.83 -17.14
C ASN A 291 3.19 5.05 -16.68
N HIS A 292 3.85 5.88 -15.88
CA HIS A 292 3.29 7.16 -15.48
C HIS A 292 3.92 8.29 -16.28
N ALA A 293 3.13 9.27 -16.72
CA ALA A 293 3.64 10.35 -17.56
C ALA A 293 4.65 11.25 -16.82
N TYR A 294 5.49 11.91 -17.62
CA TYR A 294 6.57 12.73 -17.12
C TYR A 294 6.09 13.84 -16.17
N CYS A 295 6.87 14.04 -15.12
CA CYS A 295 6.89 15.14 -14.16
C CYS A 295 6.24 16.42 -14.71
N PHE A 296 5.04 16.75 -14.22
CA PHE A 296 4.17 17.87 -14.61
C PHE A 296 4.57 18.56 -15.92
N PRO A 297 3.89 18.32 -17.06
CA PRO A 297 4.32 18.91 -18.31
C PRO A 297 4.29 20.44 -18.20
N GLN A 298 5.43 21.09 -18.48
CA GLN A 298 5.35 22.33 -19.23
C GLN A 298 4.51 21.99 -20.46
N ALA A 299 3.37 22.66 -20.64
CA ALA A 299 2.46 22.42 -21.73
C ALA A 299 3.23 22.26 -23.07
N GLY A 300 3.31 21.02 -23.58
CA GLY A 300 3.96 20.71 -24.87
C GLY A 300 5.08 19.66 -24.91
N SER A 301 5.47 18.99 -23.80
CA SER A 301 6.40 17.85 -23.91
C SER A 301 5.67 16.56 -24.33
N GLU A 302 5.94 16.06 -25.54
CA GLU A 302 5.28 14.92 -26.18
C GLU A 302 5.70 13.53 -25.67
N ILE A 303 6.50 13.41 -24.59
CA ILE A 303 6.89 12.09 -24.07
C ILE A 303 5.85 11.62 -23.06
N ARG A 304 4.79 10.99 -23.58
CA ARG A 304 3.93 10.08 -22.83
C ARG A 304 4.51 8.68 -23.03
N ALA A 305 5.17 8.13 -22.02
CA ALA A 305 5.38 6.69 -21.98
C ALA A 305 3.99 6.10 -21.72
N GLY A 306 3.38 5.50 -22.73
CA GLY A 306 2.13 4.76 -22.54
C GLY A 306 2.41 3.42 -21.86
N ASP A 307 1.38 2.79 -21.36
CA ASP A 307 1.49 1.42 -20.87
C ASP A 307 1.83 0.46 -22.02
N HIS A 308 2.45 -0.66 -21.69
CA HIS A 308 2.77 -1.69 -22.66
C HIS A 308 2.24 -3.04 -22.20
N LEU A 309 1.61 -3.77 -23.13
CA LEU A 309 1.31 -5.18 -22.97
C LEU A 309 2.31 -5.96 -23.81
N TYR A 310 2.94 -6.97 -23.22
CA TYR A 310 3.85 -7.89 -23.89
C TYR A 310 3.33 -9.31 -23.71
N ARG A 311 3.36 -10.08 -24.81
CA ARG A 311 3.25 -11.52 -24.73
C ARG A 311 4.62 -12.15 -24.56
N ASN A 312 4.76 -13.15 -23.71
CA ASN A 312 5.99 -13.92 -23.57
C ASN A 312 5.97 -15.11 -24.55
N ASP A 313 6.91 -15.14 -25.50
CA ASP A 313 7.04 -16.24 -26.46
C ASP A 313 8.31 -17.05 -26.11
N ASP A 314 8.22 -18.01 -25.18
CA ASP A 314 9.34 -18.83 -24.70
C ASP A 314 10.54 -17.98 -24.16
N GLY A 315 10.25 -17.01 -23.29
CA GLY A 315 11.25 -16.10 -22.68
C GLY A 315 11.59 -14.87 -23.54
N VAL A 316 10.86 -14.63 -24.63
CA VAL A 316 11.04 -13.44 -25.48
C VAL A 316 9.75 -12.62 -25.50
N PHE A 317 9.81 -11.39 -24.97
CA PHE A 317 8.67 -10.50 -24.87
C PHE A 317 8.39 -9.80 -26.20
N VAL A 318 7.16 -9.96 -26.71
CA VAL A 318 6.69 -9.34 -27.95
C VAL A 318 5.52 -8.41 -27.66
N GLU A 319 5.66 -7.15 -28.06
CA GLU A 319 4.64 -6.14 -27.79
C GLU A 319 3.27 -6.47 -28.42
N ARG A 320 2.22 -6.35 -27.61
CA ARG A 320 0.80 -6.59 -27.91
C ARG A 320 -0.11 -5.48 -27.38
N THR A 321 0.43 -4.32 -27.00
CA THR A 321 -0.32 -3.13 -26.56
C THR A 321 -1.52 -2.77 -27.45
N GLY A 322 -1.45 -3.06 -28.76
CA GLY A 322 -2.55 -2.84 -29.71
C GLY A 322 -3.81 -3.69 -29.51
N LEU A 323 -3.80 -4.66 -28.57
CA LEU A 323 -4.99 -5.42 -28.17
C LEU A 323 -5.94 -4.60 -27.29
N LEU A 324 -5.44 -3.54 -26.64
CA LEU A 324 -6.21 -2.68 -25.74
C LEU A 324 -6.55 -1.34 -26.43
N ASP A 325 -7.70 -0.74 -26.12
CA ASP A 325 -8.11 0.54 -26.73
C ASP A 325 -7.14 1.66 -26.31
N PRO A 326 -6.44 2.32 -27.26
CA PRO A 326 -5.53 3.41 -26.97
C PRO A 326 -6.15 4.60 -26.24
N ALA A 327 -7.48 4.77 -26.30
CA ALA A 327 -8.17 5.83 -25.56
C ALA A 327 -8.02 5.66 -24.05
N VAL A 328 -8.11 4.43 -23.56
CA VAL A 328 -7.97 4.08 -22.13
C VAL A 328 -6.50 4.02 -21.73
N LEU A 329 -5.63 3.47 -22.59
CA LEU A 329 -4.16 3.45 -22.38
C LEU A 329 -3.49 4.83 -22.40
N SER A 330 -4.21 5.88 -22.81
CA SER A 330 -3.70 7.25 -22.78
C SER A 330 -3.74 7.89 -21.38
N SER A 331 -4.21 7.12 -20.39
CA SER A 331 -4.15 7.40 -18.97
C SER A 331 -2.72 7.30 -18.41
N VAL A 332 -2.56 7.61 -17.13
CA VAL A 332 -1.30 7.50 -16.38
C VAL A 332 -1.53 6.62 -15.16
N GLY A 333 -0.99 5.41 -15.19
CA GLY A 333 -1.20 4.43 -14.12
C GLY A 333 -0.07 4.39 -13.10
N PHE A 334 -0.30 3.67 -12.02
CA PHE A 334 0.72 3.33 -11.01
C PHE A 334 0.82 1.82 -10.75
N SER A 335 -0.31 1.11 -10.72
CA SER A 335 -0.37 -0.31 -10.40
C SER A 335 -1.36 -1.02 -11.32
N ALA A 336 -1.12 -2.31 -11.57
CA ALA A 336 -2.00 -3.19 -12.31
C ALA A 336 -1.95 -4.60 -11.72
N SER A 337 -2.93 -5.43 -12.07
CA SER A 337 -2.93 -6.85 -11.75
C SER A 337 -3.73 -7.67 -12.76
N TRP A 338 -3.36 -8.93 -12.90
CA TRP A 338 -4.13 -9.95 -13.59
C TRP A 338 -4.90 -10.79 -12.58
N VAL A 339 -6.22 -10.87 -12.72
CA VAL A 339 -7.07 -11.71 -11.87
C VAL A 339 -8.35 -12.09 -12.61
N ASP A 340 -8.83 -13.31 -12.41
CA ASP A 340 -10.12 -13.79 -12.95
C ASP A 340 -11.26 -13.24 -12.06
N VAL A 341 -11.89 -12.15 -12.49
CA VAL A 341 -12.84 -11.39 -11.66
C VAL A 341 -14.18 -12.11 -11.53
N GLU A 342 -14.62 -12.80 -12.57
CA GLU A 342 -15.89 -13.53 -12.65
C GLU A 342 -15.76 -15.03 -12.39
N ARG A 343 -14.54 -15.54 -12.17
CA ARG A 343 -14.22 -16.97 -12.04
C ARG A 343 -14.60 -17.78 -13.28
N ASP A 344 -14.38 -17.23 -14.47
CA ASP A 344 -14.68 -17.90 -15.74
C ASP A 344 -13.49 -18.63 -16.38
N GLY A 345 -12.31 -18.47 -15.79
CA GLY A 345 -11.05 -19.11 -16.17
C GLY A 345 -10.12 -18.23 -16.98
N ASP A 346 -10.53 -17.01 -17.36
CA ASP A 346 -9.71 -16.06 -18.10
C ASP A 346 -9.23 -14.93 -17.16
N LEU A 347 -7.94 -14.57 -17.20
CA LEU A 347 -7.42 -13.48 -16.37
C LEU A 347 -7.77 -12.12 -16.95
N ASP A 348 -8.41 -11.26 -16.16
CA ASP A 348 -8.73 -9.87 -16.49
C ASP A 348 -7.64 -8.90 -16.02
N LEU A 349 -7.50 -7.77 -16.72
CA LEU A 349 -6.51 -6.74 -16.37
C LEU A 349 -7.17 -5.56 -15.65
N ILE A 350 -6.77 -5.34 -14.40
CA ILE A 350 -7.12 -4.14 -13.62
C ILE A 350 -5.95 -3.15 -13.71
N VAL A 351 -6.23 -1.87 -13.95
CA VAL A 351 -5.23 -0.78 -13.94
C VAL A 351 -5.73 0.38 -13.08
N ILE A 352 -4.93 0.74 -12.09
CA ILE A 352 -5.18 1.88 -11.20
C ILE A 352 -4.51 3.12 -11.77
N ASN A 353 -5.34 4.11 -12.08
CA ASN A 353 -5.02 5.33 -12.81
C ASN A 353 -5.02 6.56 -11.89
N ASP A 354 -4.12 7.49 -12.19
CA ASP A 354 -4.00 8.78 -11.52
C ASP A 354 -4.90 9.85 -12.18
N ASP A 355 -5.33 10.85 -11.42
CA ASP A 355 -6.05 12.03 -11.90
C ASP A 355 -5.12 13.24 -11.86
N VAL A 356 -4.34 13.45 -12.92
CA VAL A 356 -3.37 14.56 -12.97
C VAL A 356 -4.11 15.87 -13.27
N GLY A 357 -4.77 16.41 -12.23
CA GLY A 357 -5.44 17.71 -12.21
C GLY A 357 -6.67 17.80 -13.13
N GLY A 358 -7.37 16.70 -13.39
CA GLY A 358 -8.52 16.64 -14.31
C GLY A 358 -8.14 16.86 -15.77
N MET A 359 -6.85 16.81 -16.11
CA MET A 359 -6.33 17.07 -17.45
C MET A 359 -5.92 15.79 -18.18
N ILE A 360 -5.37 14.81 -17.46
CA ILE A 360 -4.83 13.54 -17.97
C ILE A 360 -5.06 12.48 -16.89
N GLY A 361 -5.44 11.28 -17.32
CA GLY A 361 -5.77 10.18 -16.44
C GLY A 361 -7.23 10.21 -15.96
N ASN A 362 -7.72 9.05 -15.54
CA ASN A 362 -9.11 8.61 -15.38
C ASN A 362 -9.79 8.00 -16.63
N PRO A 363 -10.75 7.07 -16.40
CA PRO A 363 -11.03 6.38 -15.13
C PRO A 363 -9.99 5.28 -14.83
N ASN A 364 -10.02 4.65 -13.65
CA ASN A 364 -9.41 3.32 -13.46
C ASN A 364 -9.93 2.37 -14.54
N ALA A 365 -9.11 1.40 -14.95
CA ALA A 365 -9.49 0.47 -16.02
C ALA A 365 -9.74 -0.94 -15.49
N LEU A 366 -10.77 -1.59 -16.04
CA LEU A 366 -10.94 -3.04 -16.00
C LEU A 366 -11.16 -3.52 -17.44
N TRP A 367 -10.21 -4.31 -17.92
CA TRP A 367 -10.30 -5.00 -19.21
C TRP A 367 -10.70 -6.44 -18.98
N ARG A 368 -11.94 -6.76 -19.34
CA ARG A 368 -12.38 -8.14 -19.34
C ARG A 368 -11.70 -8.90 -20.48
N ASN A 369 -11.10 -10.03 -20.17
CA ASN A 369 -10.55 -10.95 -21.13
C ASN A 369 -11.68 -11.78 -21.75
N ASP A 370 -12.02 -11.51 -23.02
CA ASP A 370 -13.05 -12.30 -23.73
C ASP A 370 -12.44 -13.54 -24.42
N GLY A 371 -11.18 -13.85 -24.11
CA GLY A 371 -10.43 -14.98 -24.63
C GLY A 371 -9.89 -14.83 -26.06
N PRO A 372 -9.41 -15.93 -26.66
CA PRO A 372 -8.76 -15.91 -27.96
C PRO A 372 -9.74 -15.60 -29.11
N GLY A 373 -9.28 -14.80 -30.08
CA GLY A 373 -9.97 -14.57 -31.36
C GLY A 373 -9.84 -15.73 -32.36
N GLU A 374 -10.17 -15.51 -33.64
CA GLU A 374 -9.98 -16.57 -34.66
C GLU A 374 -8.50 -16.83 -34.97
N ALA A 375 -7.63 -15.87 -34.67
CA ALA A 375 -6.18 -16.01 -34.67
C ALA A 375 -5.58 -15.49 -33.34
N PRO A 376 -4.37 -15.93 -32.93
CA PRO A 376 -3.72 -15.44 -31.69
C PRO A 376 -3.51 -13.93 -31.68
N SER A 377 -3.31 -13.30 -32.85
CA SER A 377 -3.25 -11.84 -32.99
C SER A 377 -4.59 -11.13 -32.80
N GLU A 378 -5.67 -11.86 -32.52
CA GLU A 378 -7.03 -11.37 -32.37
C GLU A 378 -7.60 -11.64 -30.96
N HIS A 379 -6.76 -11.96 -29.97
CA HIS A 379 -7.18 -12.01 -28.56
C HIS A 379 -7.98 -10.76 -28.19
N ARG A 380 -9.07 -10.93 -27.44
CA ARG A 380 -10.06 -9.86 -27.28
C ARG A 380 -10.16 -9.41 -25.84
N PHE A 381 -10.02 -8.10 -25.66
CA PHE A 381 -10.33 -7.44 -24.41
C PHE A 381 -11.49 -6.47 -24.61
N THR A 382 -12.43 -6.46 -23.67
CA THR A 382 -13.49 -5.47 -23.59
C THR A 382 -13.24 -4.54 -22.42
N ASP A 383 -13.19 -3.23 -22.69
CA ASP A 383 -13.24 -2.21 -21.64
C ASP A 383 -14.61 -2.27 -20.94
N VAL A 384 -14.62 -2.78 -19.71
CA VAL A 384 -15.81 -2.83 -18.86
C VAL A 384 -15.73 -1.85 -17.69
N SER A 385 -14.71 -0.97 -17.64
CA SER A 385 -14.39 -0.10 -16.50
C SER A 385 -15.59 0.61 -15.91
N MET A 386 -16.36 1.34 -16.75
CA MET A 386 -17.55 2.06 -16.28
C MET A 386 -18.74 1.14 -15.94
N ALA A 387 -18.86 0.01 -16.63
CA ALA A 387 -19.97 -0.92 -16.47
C ALA A 387 -19.80 -1.81 -15.23
N SER A 388 -18.56 -2.15 -14.88
CA SER A 388 -18.19 -2.91 -13.69
C SER A 388 -18.23 -2.03 -12.43
N GLY A 389 -18.09 -0.71 -12.54
CA GLY A 389 -18.00 0.18 -11.39
C GLY A 389 -16.57 0.41 -10.89
N VAL A 390 -15.58 -0.29 -11.44
CA VAL A 390 -14.15 -0.03 -11.20
C VAL A 390 -13.74 1.35 -11.73
N GLY A 391 -14.37 1.79 -12.82
CA GLY A 391 -14.09 3.04 -13.53
C GLY A 391 -14.54 4.30 -12.78
N ILE A 392 -14.01 4.50 -11.58
CA ILE A 392 -14.26 5.70 -10.79
C ILE A 392 -13.46 6.86 -11.40
N GLU A 393 -14.16 7.95 -11.69
CA GLU A 393 -13.54 9.18 -12.18
C GLU A 393 -13.05 10.06 -11.02
N ARG A 394 -11.99 10.83 -11.28
CA ARG A 394 -11.39 11.84 -10.39
C ARG A 394 -10.76 11.24 -9.14
N ILE A 395 -10.12 10.08 -9.31
CA ILE A 395 -9.33 9.40 -8.30
C ILE A 395 -7.86 9.49 -8.69
N ASN A 396 -7.01 9.82 -7.73
CA ASN A 396 -5.56 9.81 -7.89
C ASN A 396 -5.08 8.43 -7.43
N GLY A 397 -5.44 7.40 -8.19
CA GLY A 397 -5.20 6.02 -7.82
C GLY A 397 -3.70 5.71 -7.87
N MET A 398 -3.17 5.07 -6.84
CA MET A 398 -1.75 4.71 -6.78
C MET A 398 -1.55 3.20 -6.57
N GLY A 399 -1.77 2.70 -5.36
CA GLY A 399 -1.63 1.30 -5.00
C GLY A 399 -2.93 0.52 -5.17
N LEU A 400 -2.81 -0.79 -5.36
CA LEU A 400 -3.89 -1.76 -5.52
C LEU A 400 -3.67 -2.90 -4.53
N ALA A 401 -4.72 -3.38 -3.88
CA ALA A 401 -4.75 -4.60 -3.09
C ALA A 401 -5.95 -5.45 -3.51
N LEU A 402 -5.76 -6.77 -3.46
CA LEU A 402 -6.73 -7.78 -3.87
C LEU A 402 -6.97 -8.75 -2.71
N GLY A 403 -8.21 -9.17 -2.49
CA GLY A 403 -8.55 -10.16 -1.45
C GLY A 403 -10.04 -10.50 -1.44
N ASP A 404 -10.44 -11.55 -0.74
CA ASP A 404 -11.84 -11.92 -0.48
C ASP A 404 -12.23 -11.36 0.90
N VAL A 405 -12.68 -10.10 0.96
CA VAL A 405 -12.84 -9.34 2.22
C VAL A 405 -14.13 -9.73 2.94
N ASP A 406 -15.15 -10.17 2.22
CA ASP A 406 -16.44 -10.57 2.78
C ASP A 406 -16.72 -12.08 2.73
N HIS A 407 -15.72 -12.88 2.33
CA HIS A 407 -15.74 -14.34 2.29
C HIS A 407 -16.82 -14.91 1.36
N ASP A 408 -17.13 -14.21 0.26
CA ASP A 408 -18.08 -14.66 -0.75
C ASP A 408 -17.43 -15.46 -1.88
N GLY A 409 -16.10 -15.46 -1.92
CA GLY A 409 -15.28 -16.16 -2.90
C GLY A 409 -14.90 -15.31 -4.11
N PHE A 410 -15.33 -14.07 -4.24
CA PHE A 410 -14.94 -13.22 -5.36
C PHE A 410 -13.88 -12.22 -4.94
N VAL A 411 -13.06 -11.77 -5.91
CA VAL A 411 -11.97 -10.85 -5.61
C VAL A 411 -12.51 -9.45 -5.40
N ASP A 412 -12.25 -8.88 -4.24
CA ASP A 412 -12.51 -7.49 -3.89
C ASP A 412 -11.26 -6.63 -4.13
N LEU A 413 -11.48 -5.33 -4.33
CA LEU A 413 -10.43 -4.38 -4.66
C LEU A 413 -10.35 -3.28 -3.62
N ALA A 414 -9.16 -3.04 -3.08
CA ALA A 414 -8.87 -1.82 -2.35
C ALA A 414 -7.78 -1.04 -3.08
N PHE A 415 -7.96 0.28 -3.21
CA PHE A 415 -6.91 1.13 -3.79
C PHE A 415 -6.78 2.45 -3.05
N SER A 416 -5.55 2.93 -3.03
CA SER A 416 -5.18 4.17 -2.36
C SER A 416 -5.53 5.38 -3.22
N ASN A 417 -5.63 6.54 -2.56
CA ASN A 417 -5.97 7.79 -3.20
C ASN A 417 -5.32 8.99 -2.48
N ILE A 418 -5.45 10.16 -3.11
CA ILE A 418 -5.40 11.44 -2.41
C ILE A 418 -6.79 11.72 -1.82
N GLY A 419 -6.84 11.80 -0.50
CA GLY A 419 -8.06 11.99 0.27
C GLY A 419 -8.61 10.66 0.75
N GLU A 420 -9.74 10.25 0.18
CA GLU A 420 -10.48 9.07 0.63
C GLU A 420 -10.15 7.85 -0.22
N ASN A 421 -9.72 6.78 0.44
CA ASN A 421 -9.42 5.50 -0.19
C ASN A 421 -10.69 4.73 -0.57
N VAL A 422 -10.53 3.79 -1.48
CA VAL A 422 -11.65 3.04 -2.05
C VAL A 422 -11.54 1.56 -1.68
N LEU A 423 -12.66 0.98 -1.28
CA LEU A 423 -12.89 -0.46 -1.15
C LEU A 423 -14.13 -0.81 -1.98
N LEU A 424 -13.94 -1.73 -2.92
CA LEU A 424 -14.95 -2.23 -3.84
C LEU A 424 -15.18 -3.71 -3.57
N LEU A 425 -16.42 -4.08 -3.23
CA LEU A 425 -16.80 -5.49 -3.14
C LEU A 425 -17.31 -5.99 -4.48
N ASN A 426 -16.88 -7.16 -4.91
CA ASN A 426 -17.34 -7.81 -6.13
C ASN A 426 -18.68 -8.51 -5.88
N ALA A 427 -19.65 -8.28 -6.77
CA ALA A 427 -20.98 -8.89 -6.67
C ALA A 427 -21.04 -10.34 -7.23
N GLY A 428 -19.91 -10.86 -7.72
CA GLY A 428 -19.76 -12.18 -8.32
C GLY A 428 -20.21 -12.28 -9.77
N ASP A 429 -20.48 -11.14 -10.42
CA ASP A 429 -20.89 -11.05 -11.83
C ASP A 429 -20.02 -10.08 -12.65
N GLY A 430 -18.82 -9.76 -12.15
CA GLY A 430 -17.90 -8.80 -12.74
C GLY A 430 -18.26 -7.33 -12.44
N THR A 431 -19.26 -7.08 -11.59
CA THR A 431 -19.61 -5.75 -11.10
C THR A 431 -19.19 -5.54 -9.65
N PHE A 432 -18.90 -4.29 -9.31
CA PHE A 432 -18.32 -3.88 -8.04
C PHE A 432 -19.16 -2.79 -7.37
N VAL A 433 -19.19 -2.83 -6.04
CA VAL A 433 -19.92 -1.88 -5.20
C VAL A 433 -18.93 -1.15 -4.29
N ASP A 434 -18.89 0.18 -4.38
CA ASP A 434 -18.14 1.02 -3.42
C ASP A 434 -18.82 0.96 -2.05
N VAL A 435 -18.10 0.36 -1.09
CA VAL A 435 -18.53 0.23 0.30
C VAL A 435 -17.73 1.12 1.24
N SER A 436 -16.84 1.99 0.77
CA SER A 436 -15.88 2.71 1.62
C SER A 436 -16.50 3.45 2.81
N ASP A 437 -17.65 4.09 2.59
CA ASP A 437 -18.40 4.79 3.66
C ASP A 437 -19.02 3.81 4.66
N ALA A 438 -19.64 2.74 4.15
CA ALA A 438 -20.36 1.76 4.96
C ALA A 438 -19.40 0.89 5.78
N ALA A 439 -18.26 0.54 5.18
CA ALA A 439 -17.16 -0.20 5.77
C ALA A 439 -16.37 0.65 6.78
N GLY A 440 -16.51 1.98 6.75
CA GLY A 440 -15.86 2.87 7.73
C GLY A 440 -14.39 3.18 7.44
N ILE A 441 -13.89 2.89 6.24
CA ILE A 441 -12.50 3.16 5.84
C ILE A 441 -12.26 4.62 5.43
N ARG A 442 -13.32 5.43 5.28
CA ARG A 442 -13.17 6.87 5.00
C ARG A 442 -12.83 7.63 6.27
N ARG A 443 -11.60 8.15 6.35
CA ARG A 443 -11.12 8.93 7.51
C ARG A 443 -11.63 10.38 7.56
N ALA A 444 -12.76 10.70 6.91
CA ALA A 444 -13.27 12.05 6.63
C ALA A 444 -13.38 13.01 7.84
N GLN A 445 -13.36 12.46 9.06
CA GLN A 445 -13.42 13.16 10.33
C GLN A 445 -12.05 13.62 10.86
N LEU A 446 -10.94 13.06 10.37
CA LEU A 446 -9.59 13.54 10.69
C LEU A 446 -9.28 14.77 9.81
N PRO A 447 -8.85 15.91 10.38
CA PRO A 447 -8.61 17.14 9.62
C PRO A 447 -7.57 17.01 8.52
N TRP A 448 -6.64 16.08 8.64
CA TRP A 448 -5.64 15.77 7.63
C TRP A 448 -6.09 14.67 6.65
N ALA A 449 -7.11 13.88 6.95
CA ALA A 449 -7.55 12.78 6.08
C ALA A 449 -8.05 13.26 4.72
N ARG A 450 -8.73 14.41 4.68
CA ARG A 450 -9.20 15.00 3.41
C ARG A 450 -8.07 15.49 2.50
N THR A 451 -6.87 15.60 3.05
CA THR A 451 -5.64 15.96 2.34
C THR A 451 -4.59 14.87 2.47
N SER A 452 -4.96 13.68 2.96
CA SER A 452 -4.05 12.57 3.13
C SER A 452 -3.66 12.06 1.76
N ILE A 453 -2.42 11.66 1.60
CA ILE A 453 -1.90 11.11 0.36
C ILE A 453 -1.40 9.72 0.72
N THR A 454 -2.03 8.70 0.15
CA THR A 454 -1.64 7.32 0.37
C THR A 454 -1.17 6.68 -0.93
N TRP A 455 -0.21 5.77 -0.83
CA TRP A 455 0.56 5.26 -1.96
C TRP A 455 0.32 3.75 -2.12
N ALA A 456 1.17 2.90 -1.57
CA ALA A 456 0.89 1.46 -1.55
C ALA A 456 -0.38 1.09 -0.75
N ALA A 457 -0.95 -0.07 -1.06
CA ALA A 457 -2.13 -0.63 -0.41
C ALA A 457 -1.94 -2.14 -0.22
N HIS A 458 -2.46 -2.71 0.88
CA HIS A 458 -2.40 -4.15 1.15
C HIS A 458 -3.68 -4.65 1.81
N LEU A 459 -4.09 -5.86 1.44
CA LEU A 459 -5.10 -6.66 2.13
C LEU A 459 -4.43 -7.94 2.62
N TRP A 460 -4.36 -8.15 3.94
CA TRP A 460 -3.86 -9.40 4.54
C TRP A 460 -4.42 -9.56 5.95
N ASP A 461 -4.50 -10.80 6.40
CA ASP A 461 -4.90 -11.14 7.77
C ASP A 461 -3.67 -10.99 8.68
N HIS A 462 -3.58 -9.88 9.41
CA HIS A 462 -2.36 -9.56 10.15
C HIS A 462 -2.25 -10.27 11.50
N ASP A 463 -3.38 -10.62 12.11
CA ASP A 463 -3.43 -11.23 13.44
C ASP A 463 -3.92 -12.68 13.42
N ASN A 464 -4.04 -13.25 12.23
CA ASN A 464 -4.43 -14.62 11.95
C ASN A 464 -5.86 -14.96 12.42
N ASP A 465 -6.75 -13.97 12.54
CA ASP A 465 -8.12 -14.17 13.03
C ASP A 465 -9.09 -14.72 11.96
N GLY A 466 -8.66 -14.69 10.70
CA GLY A 466 -9.37 -15.19 9.54
C GLY A 466 -10.03 -14.12 8.68
N ASP A 467 -9.94 -12.84 9.03
CA ASP A 467 -10.47 -11.70 8.27
C ASP A 467 -9.33 -10.84 7.69
N LEU A 468 -9.46 -10.38 6.43
CA LEU A 468 -8.43 -9.54 5.81
C LEU A 468 -8.49 -8.09 6.31
N ASP A 469 -7.35 -7.55 6.77
CA ASP A 469 -7.15 -6.17 7.20
C ASP A 469 -6.57 -5.29 6.09
N LEU A 470 -6.70 -3.98 6.25
CA LEU A 470 -6.41 -3.02 5.20
C LEU A 470 -5.36 -1.99 5.62
N TYR A 471 -4.29 -1.89 4.85
CA TYR A 471 -3.22 -0.91 5.03
C TYR A 471 -3.06 0.00 3.83
N TYR A 472 -2.62 1.22 4.09
CA TYR A 472 -2.15 2.16 3.09
C TYR A 472 -0.91 2.91 3.56
N ALA A 473 0.12 2.95 2.71
CA ALA A 473 1.34 3.71 2.99
C ALA A 473 1.09 5.21 2.85
N GLY A 474 1.32 5.96 3.92
CA GLY A 474 1.20 7.41 3.97
C GLY A 474 2.45 8.10 3.45
N GLY A 475 2.27 9.16 2.68
CA GLY A 475 3.43 10.00 2.34
C GLY A 475 3.09 11.14 1.40
N ARG A 476 3.91 12.20 1.44
CA ARG A 476 3.68 13.40 0.63
C ARG A 476 3.96 13.18 -0.86
N ILE A 477 3.37 14.00 -1.72
CA ILE A 477 3.80 14.16 -3.13
C ILE A 477 5.14 14.91 -3.22
N LYS A 478 5.26 15.99 -2.43
CA LYS A 478 6.44 16.88 -2.30
C LYS A 478 6.42 17.64 -0.98
N GLY A 479 7.55 18.21 -0.61
CA GLY A 479 7.66 19.20 0.48
C GLY A 479 7.94 18.52 1.81
N ASP A 480 7.48 19.06 2.93
CA ASP A 480 7.79 18.53 4.26
C ASP A 480 6.53 18.14 5.05
N ALA A 481 5.40 17.92 4.36
CA ALA A 481 4.14 17.53 5.00
C ALA A 481 4.26 16.13 5.61
N LEU A 482 3.80 15.96 6.85
CA LEU A 482 3.77 14.66 7.53
C LEU A 482 2.43 14.00 7.24
N ILE A 483 2.48 12.79 6.67
CA ILE A 483 1.31 12.01 6.30
C ILE A 483 1.55 10.59 6.84
N PRO A 484 0.92 10.21 7.96
CA PRO A 484 1.10 8.88 8.52
C PRO A 484 0.40 7.84 7.66
N ASP A 485 0.75 6.59 7.87
CA ASP A 485 0.03 5.45 7.30
C ASP A 485 -1.43 5.41 7.75
N ALA A 486 -2.20 4.54 7.10
CA ALA A 486 -3.54 4.19 7.52
C ALA A 486 -3.63 2.67 7.65
N PHE A 487 -4.02 2.19 8.83
CA PHE A 487 -4.26 0.78 9.08
C PHE A 487 -5.66 0.59 9.66
N PHE A 488 -6.37 -0.37 9.09
CA PHE A 488 -7.78 -0.65 9.34
C PHE A 488 -7.95 -2.13 9.66
N ASP A 489 -8.35 -2.39 10.89
CA ASP A 489 -8.65 -3.71 11.43
C ASP A 489 -10.05 -4.14 11.00
N ASN A 490 -10.21 -5.30 10.37
CA ASN A 490 -11.52 -5.82 9.99
C ASN A 490 -12.23 -6.38 11.22
N ARG A 491 -13.50 -6.03 11.43
CA ARG A 491 -14.28 -6.50 12.58
C ARG A 491 -15.02 -7.81 12.33
N GLY A 492 -14.89 -8.40 11.14
CA GLY A 492 -15.64 -9.59 10.72
C GLY A 492 -17.14 -9.36 10.51
N ASP A 493 -17.58 -8.09 10.52
CA ASP A 493 -18.98 -7.69 10.33
C ASP A 493 -19.21 -6.79 9.11
N GLY A 494 -18.22 -6.73 8.21
CA GLY A 494 -18.19 -5.86 7.03
C GLY A 494 -17.82 -4.42 7.36
N THR A 495 -17.34 -4.14 8.59
CA THR A 495 -16.81 -2.83 8.98
C THR A 495 -15.38 -2.92 9.46
N PHE A 496 -14.67 -1.80 9.33
CA PHE A 496 -13.27 -1.65 9.70
C PHE A 496 -13.09 -0.63 10.82
N GLU A 497 -12.06 -0.83 11.64
CA GLU A 497 -11.60 0.09 12.67
C GLU A 497 -10.26 0.71 12.30
N ASP A 498 -10.17 2.04 12.26
CA ASP A 498 -8.86 2.71 12.17
C ASP A 498 -8.04 2.43 13.43
N ARG A 499 -7.09 1.51 13.32
CA ARG A 499 -6.17 1.10 14.41
C ARG A 499 -4.74 1.55 14.20
N THR A 500 -4.47 2.37 13.18
CA THR A 500 -3.16 2.98 12.88
C THR A 500 -2.32 3.29 14.13
N TRP A 501 -2.91 4.00 15.11
CA TRP A 501 -2.24 4.41 16.34
C TRP A 501 -1.98 3.29 17.33
N ALA A 502 -2.91 2.34 17.43
CA ALA A 502 -2.86 1.24 18.37
C ALA A 502 -1.84 0.19 17.92
N VAL A 503 -1.72 -0.04 16.61
CA VAL A 503 -0.82 -1.05 16.06
C VAL A 503 0.62 -0.55 15.89
N GLY A 504 0.87 0.77 15.92
CA GLY A 504 2.22 1.34 15.89
C GLY A 504 2.67 1.90 14.54
N LEU A 505 1.88 1.75 13.48
CA LEU A 505 2.15 2.23 12.11
C LEU A 505 1.89 3.74 11.98
N THR A 506 2.72 4.53 12.65
CA THR A 506 2.52 5.99 12.81
C THR A 506 3.76 6.80 12.45
N ASP A 507 4.74 6.16 11.81
CA ASP A 507 5.93 6.84 11.36
C ASP A 507 5.55 7.92 10.33
N PRO A 508 5.98 9.19 10.51
CA PRO A 508 5.67 10.24 9.56
C PRO A 508 6.59 10.25 8.33
N ALA A 509 7.48 9.26 8.18
CA ALA A 509 8.31 9.08 6.99
C ALA A 509 7.47 9.12 5.71
N SER A 510 8.09 9.58 4.62
CA SER A 510 7.39 9.71 3.36
C SER A 510 7.24 8.36 2.63
N GLY A 511 6.48 7.43 3.21
CA GLY A 511 6.19 6.10 2.65
C GLY A 511 5.63 6.15 1.23
N LYS A 512 6.13 5.26 0.36
CA LYS A 512 5.71 5.14 -1.04
C LYS A 512 5.44 3.68 -1.35
N ALA A 513 6.49 2.92 -1.60
CA ALA A 513 6.38 1.50 -1.87
C ALA A 513 6.29 0.70 -0.57
N SER A 514 5.52 -0.39 -0.59
CA SER A 514 5.52 -1.35 0.52
C SER A 514 5.31 -2.78 0.04
N ALA A 515 5.92 -3.72 0.74
CA ALA A 515 5.78 -5.15 0.49
C ALA A 515 5.44 -5.87 1.80
N LEU A 516 4.70 -6.98 1.68
CA LEU A 516 4.49 -7.94 2.74
C LEU A 516 5.43 -9.14 2.55
N VAL A 517 5.95 -9.68 3.63
CA VAL A 517 6.86 -10.84 3.61
C VAL A 517 6.83 -11.56 4.95
N ASP A 518 6.87 -12.89 4.95
CA ASP A 518 7.11 -13.69 6.16
C ASP A 518 8.62 -13.87 6.34
N LEU A 519 9.30 -12.88 6.91
CA LEU A 519 10.76 -12.80 6.84
C LEU A 519 11.42 -13.87 7.73
N ASP A 520 10.80 -14.17 8.87
CA ASP A 520 11.27 -15.17 9.85
C ASP A 520 10.50 -16.51 9.80
N ARG A 521 9.55 -16.65 8.87
CA ARG A 521 8.77 -17.86 8.61
C ARG A 521 7.89 -18.29 9.80
N ASP A 522 7.40 -17.32 10.57
CA ASP A 522 6.58 -17.57 11.75
C ASP A 522 5.05 -17.45 11.52
N GLY A 523 4.64 -17.03 10.31
CA GLY A 523 3.26 -16.83 9.92
C GLY A 523 2.67 -15.49 10.34
N SER A 524 3.48 -14.57 10.86
CA SER A 524 3.10 -13.19 11.17
C SER A 524 3.85 -12.29 10.20
N TRP A 525 3.24 -12.00 9.06
CA TRP A 525 3.98 -11.33 7.99
C TRP A 525 4.41 -9.91 8.36
N GLU A 526 5.68 -9.61 8.09
CA GLU A 526 6.28 -8.29 8.17
C GLU A 526 5.71 -7.36 7.09
N LEU A 527 5.68 -6.07 7.43
CA LEU A 527 5.43 -4.98 6.49
C LEU A 527 6.70 -4.17 6.30
N ALA A 528 7.24 -4.14 5.10
CA ALA A 528 8.35 -3.26 4.74
C ALA A 528 7.85 -2.05 3.95
N THR A 529 8.33 -0.85 4.30
CA THR A 529 7.90 0.41 3.67
C THR A 529 9.11 1.23 3.24
N ALA A 530 9.27 1.44 1.93
CA ALA A 530 10.30 2.30 1.38
C ALA A 530 9.79 3.74 1.33
N ALA A 531 10.55 4.65 1.94
CA ALA A 531 10.20 6.05 2.07
C ALA A 531 11.10 6.96 1.24
N TRP A 532 10.54 8.01 0.66
CA TRP A 532 11.29 8.94 -0.17
C TRP A 532 12.20 9.86 0.65
N GLY A 533 13.51 9.67 0.51
CA GLY A 533 14.51 10.52 1.17
C GLY A 533 14.65 10.25 2.68
N ASP A 534 13.90 9.27 3.18
CA ASP A 534 13.91 8.81 4.56
C ASP A 534 14.43 7.35 4.61
N GLU A 535 14.54 6.81 5.81
CA GLU A 535 14.95 5.43 6.06
C GLU A 535 13.86 4.43 5.68
N LEU A 536 14.24 3.32 5.05
CA LEU A 536 13.40 2.13 4.92
C LEU A 536 12.95 1.65 6.29
N LYS A 537 11.67 1.31 6.44
CA LYS A 537 11.14 0.67 7.64
C LYS A 537 10.81 -0.79 7.35
N VAL A 538 11.04 -1.64 8.33
CA VAL A 538 10.66 -3.05 8.32
C VAL A 538 9.96 -3.30 9.63
N TYR A 539 8.64 -3.43 9.58
CA TYR A 539 7.81 -3.66 10.73
C TYR A 539 7.60 -5.14 10.93
N ARG A 540 8.21 -5.68 11.97
CA ARG A 540 7.93 -7.01 12.48
C ARG A 540 6.53 -7.06 13.06
N ASN A 541 5.79 -8.10 12.71
CA ASN A 541 4.43 -8.28 13.18
C ASN A 541 4.40 -9.15 14.44
N ASP A 542 4.18 -8.53 15.60
CA ASP A 542 4.11 -9.24 16.87
C ASP A 542 2.67 -9.71 17.23
N ALA A 543 1.72 -9.68 16.28
CA ALA A 543 0.32 -10.04 16.53
C ALA A 543 0.17 -11.48 17.06
N ALA A 544 0.82 -12.47 16.44
CA ALA A 544 0.78 -13.86 16.94
C ALA A 544 1.44 -14.00 18.34
N ARG A 545 2.42 -13.13 18.64
CA ARG A 545 3.16 -13.10 19.92
C ARG A 545 2.33 -12.49 21.06
N SER A 546 1.20 -11.86 20.75
CA SER A 546 0.24 -11.34 21.72
C SER A 546 -0.45 -12.45 22.55
N GLY A 547 -0.35 -13.71 22.11
CA GLY A 547 -0.92 -14.87 22.81
C GLY A 547 -2.40 -15.11 22.53
N ALA A 548 -2.92 -14.61 21.40
CA ALA A 548 -4.29 -14.85 20.94
C ALA A 548 -4.58 -16.36 20.69
N GLY A 549 -3.55 -17.16 20.46
CA GLY A 549 -3.68 -18.59 20.17
C GLY A 549 -4.32 -18.84 18.80
N HIS A 550 -4.11 -17.91 17.87
CA HIS A 550 -4.50 -18.06 16.47
C HIS A 550 -3.52 -18.97 15.74
N HIS A 551 -4.06 -19.71 14.78
CA HIS A 551 -3.36 -20.64 13.92
C HIS A 551 -3.29 -20.08 12.51
N TRP A 552 -2.37 -20.59 11.70
CA TRP A 552 -2.19 -20.08 10.34
C TRP A 552 -1.78 -21.19 9.35
N LEU A 553 -1.83 -20.89 8.07
CA LEU A 553 -1.25 -21.70 7.01
C LEU A 553 -0.78 -20.82 5.85
N ASP A 554 0.48 -20.98 5.46
CA ASP A 554 0.97 -20.50 4.15
C ASP A 554 0.92 -21.63 3.13
N VAL A 555 0.35 -21.34 1.97
CA VAL A 555 0.27 -22.25 0.82
C VAL A 555 1.10 -21.69 -0.33
N GLU A 556 2.24 -22.32 -0.58
CA GLU A 556 3.05 -22.09 -1.78
C GLU A 556 2.57 -22.99 -2.93
N LEU A 557 2.58 -22.44 -4.13
CA LEU A 557 2.21 -23.15 -5.34
C LEU A 557 3.41 -23.27 -6.27
N ARG A 558 3.53 -24.45 -6.89
CA ARG A 558 4.43 -24.68 -8.02
C ARG A 558 3.62 -25.19 -9.20
N GLY A 559 3.47 -24.34 -10.21
CA GLY A 559 2.81 -24.64 -11.47
C GLY A 559 3.67 -25.49 -12.39
N ARG A 560 3.41 -25.36 -13.69
CA ARG A 560 4.10 -26.09 -14.77
C ARG A 560 4.44 -25.15 -15.91
N GLY A 561 5.25 -25.62 -16.86
CA GLY A 561 5.56 -24.84 -18.05
C GLY A 561 6.34 -23.57 -17.71
N GLY A 562 6.02 -22.46 -18.37
CA GLY A 562 6.56 -21.12 -18.09
C GLY A 562 5.96 -20.46 -16.85
N ASN A 563 4.73 -20.79 -16.48
CA ASN A 563 4.03 -20.30 -15.29
C ASN A 563 4.32 -21.22 -14.08
N ARG A 564 5.61 -21.33 -13.73
CA ARG A 564 6.12 -22.10 -12.58
C ARG A 564 5.57 -21.59 -11.25
N GLU A 565 5.25 -20.31 -11.17
CA GLU A 565 4.67 -19.68 -9.97
C GLU A 565 3.17 -19.97 -9.83
N ALA A 566 2.50 -20.49 -10.87
CA ALA A 566 1.06 -20.69 -10.89
C ALA A 566 0.23 -19.40 -10.69
N VAL A 567 0.73 -18.26 -11.18
CA VAL A 567 0.00 -16.99 -11.21
C VAL A 567 -1.34 -17.17 -11.89
N GLY A 568 -2.42 -16.72 -11.25
CA GLY A 568 -3.80 -16.93 -11.66
C GLY A 568 -4.52 -18.09 -10.94
N ALA A 569 -3.81 -18.87 -10.11
CA ALA A 569 -4.46 -19.90 -9.31
C ALA A 569 -5.38 -19.32 -8.23
N ILE A 570 -6.41 -20.10 -7.85
CA ILE A 570 -7.30 -19.79 -6.74
C ILE A 570 -7.17 -20.90 -5.69
N VAL A 571 -6.89 -20.52 -4.45
CA VAL A 571 -6.80 -21.44 -3.31
C VAL A 571 -7.96 -21.18 -2.37
N GLU A 572 -8.81 -22.18 -2.16
CA GLU A 572 -9.94 -22.12 -1.23
C GLU A 572 -9.68 -23.04 -0.03
N LEU A 573 -9.64 -22.45 1.16
CA LEU A 573 -9.45 -23.15 2.42
C LEU A 573 -10.74 -23.10 3.24
N ARG A 574 -11.15 -24.25 3.76
CA ARG A 574 -12.28 -24.35 4.69
C ARG A 574 -11.82 -24.86 6.05
N SER A 575 -12.11 -24.10 7.10
CA SER A 575 -11.88 -24.44 8.51
C SER A 575 -13.20 -24.41 9.29
N GLU A 576 -13.13 -24.47 10.62
CA GLU A 576 -14.30 -24.19 11.47
C GLU A 576 -14.74 -22.72 11.38
N GLY A 577 -13.80 -21.79 11.15
CA GLY A 577 -14.03 -20.35 11.09
C GLY A 577 -14.77 -19.89 9.83
N GLY A 578 -14.63 -20.62 8.72
CA GLY A 578 -15.27 -20.22 7.46
C GLY A 578 -14.61 -20.85 6.25
N THR A 579 -14.92 -20.28 5.09
CA THR A 579 -14.17 -20.49 3.85
C THR A 579 -13.46 -19.20 3.53
N GLN A 580 -12.16 -19.28 3.27
CA GLN A 580 -11.33 -18.17 2.82
C GLN A 580 -10.82 -18.49 1.42
N THR A 581 -10.66 -17.44 0.61
CA THR A 581 -10.18 -17.54 -0.76
C THR A 581 -8.94 -16.67 -0.93
N CYS A 582 -7.87 -17.27 -1.45
CA CYS A 582 -6.71 -16.54 -1.94
C CYS A 582 -6.68 -16.56 -3.47
N PHE A 583 -6.51 -15.40 -4.07
CA PHE A 583 -6.24 -15.22 -5.50
C PHE A 583 -4.72 -15.06 -5.67
N HIS A 584 -4.07 -16.08 -6.20
CA HIS A 584 -2.61 -16.11 -6.31
C HIS A 584 -2.15 -15.21 -7.47
N THR A 585 -1.58 -14.07 -7.10
CA THR A 585 -1.04 -13.06 -8.02
C THR A 585 0.40 -12.73 -7.64
N ASN A 586 1.08 -11.92 -8.45
CA ASN A 586 2.39 -11.36 -8.11
C ASN A 586 2.34 -10.28 -7.00
N ARG A 587 1.26 -10.27 -6.18
CA ARG A 587 0.97 -9.33 -5.09
C ARG A 587 1.33 -7.88 -5.43
N PRO A 588 0.59 -7.27 -6.37
CA PRO A 588 0.89 -5.91 -6.77
C PRO A 588 0.75 -4.99 -5.56
N SER A 589 1.80 -4.21 -5.31
CA SER A 589 1.74 -3.01 -4.49
C SER A 589 2.50 -1.92 -5.23
N LEU A 590 2.25 -0.66 -4.89
CA LEU A 590 2.96 0.42 -5.57
C LEU A 590 4.46 0.21 -5.41
N GLY A 591 5.19 0.11 -6.53
CA GLY A 591 6.64 0.10 -6.50
C GLY A 591 7.28 -1.18 -5.96
N ALA A 592 6.52 -2.21 -5.56
CA ALA A 592 7.10 -3.34 -4.86
C ALA A 592 6.50 -4.70 -5.20
N GLY A 593 7.34 -5.74 -5.07
CA GLY A 593 6.97 -7.16 -5.05
C GLY A 593 7.21 -7.77 -3.66
N GLY A 594 6.29 -8.59 -3.19
CA GLY A 594 6.38 -9.24 -1.87
C GLY A 594 6.26 -10.76 -1.97
N GLU A 595 6.06 -11.39 -0.83
CA GLU A 595 5.68 -12.80 -0.74
C GLU A 595 4.47 -13.08 -1.64
N THR A 596 4.40 -14.25 -2.27
CA THR A 596 3.30 -14.66 -3.15
C THR A 596 2.52 -15.86 -2.61
N ALA A 597 3.02 -16.55 -1.57
CA ALA A 597 2.30 -17.63 -0.89
C ALA A 597 0.89 -17.18 -0.49
N CYS A 598 -0.09 -18.07 -0.55
CA CYS A 598 -1.43 -17.80 -0.05
C CYS A 598 -1.47 -17.97 1.47
N HIS A 599 -1.66 -16.87 2.19
CA HIS A 599 -1.75 -16.85 3.65
C HIS A 599 -3.19 -17.03 4.11
N PHE A 600 -3.40 -17.84 5.14
CA PHE A 600 -4.69 -18.06 5.77
C PHE A 600 -4.53 -18.02 7.28
N GLY A 601 -5.08 -17.01 7.95
CA GLY A 601 -5.31 -17.08 9.38
C GLY A 601 -6.52 -17.95 9.68
N LEU A 602 -6.42 -18.79 10.71
CA LEU A 602 -7.40 -19.82 11.02
C LEU A 602 -8.13 -19.51 12.33
N GLY A 603 -7.86 -18.34 12.94
CA GLY A 603 -8.26 -18.01 14.29
C GLY A 603 -7.88 -19.14 15.23
N THR A 604 -8.77 -19.50 16.16
CA THR A 604 -8.52 -20.61 17.08
C THR A 604 -8.70 -22.02 16.47
N SER A 605 -8.85 -22.14 15.15
CA SER A 605 -9.08 -23.44 14.49
C SER A 605 -7.77 -24.20 14.29
N ASP A 606 -7.63 -25.34 14.96
CA ASP A 606 -6.43 -26.20 14.87
C ASP A 606 -6.49 -27.21 13.71
N ARG A 607 -7.48 -27.09 12.81
CA ARG A 607 -7.75 -28.08 11.76
C ARG A 607 -8.42 -27.50 10.52
N ILE A 608 -7.84 -27.86 9.38
CA ILE A 608 -8.39 -27.59 8.05
C ILE A 608 -9.32 -28.74 7.62
N GLU A 609 -10.55 -28.41 7.20
CA GLU A 609 -11.55 -29.39 6.73
C GLU A 609 -11.36 -29.75 5.25
N ARG A 610 -11.00 -28.76 4.43
CA ARG A 610 -10.78 -28.90 2.98
C ARG A 610 -9.82 -27.83 2.49
N LEU A 611 -8.96 -28.23 1.56
CA LEU A 611 -8.19 -27.33 0.72
C LEU A 611 -8.49 -27.68 -0.75
N THR A 612 -8.82 -26.68 -1.55
CA THR A 612 -9.04 -26.81 -3.01
C THR A 612 -8.11 -25.83 -3.71
N ILE A 613 -7.40 -26.30 -4.72
CA ILE A 613 -6.54 -25.48 -5.57
C ILE A 613 -7.11 -25.58 -6.98
N THR A 614 -7.57 -24.47 -7.53
CA THR A 614 -7.87 -24.31 -8.95
C THR A 614 -6.63 -23.70 -9.59
N TRP A 615 -5.97 -24.48 -10.44
CA TRP A 615 -4.76 -24.06 -11.14
C TRP A 615 -5.10 -23.12 -12.31
N PRO A 616 -4.12 -22.36 -12.85
CA PRO A 616 -4.36 -21.41 -13.94
C PRO A 616 -5.00 -22.06 -15.19
N ASP A 617 -4.68 -23.32 -15.47
CA ASP A 617 -5.26 -24.08 -16.58
C ASP A 617 -6.70 -24.60 -16.32
N GLY A 618 -7.31 -24.21 -15.20
CA GLY A 618 -8.62 -24.65 -14.73
C GLY A 618 -8.66 -26.06 -14.15
N SER A 619 -7.53 -26.78 -14.08
CA SER A 619 -7.47 -28.06 -13.39
C SER A 619 -7.63 -27.88 -11.88
N VAL A 620 -8.24 -28.86 -11.20
CA VAL A 620 -8.54 -28.76 -9.77
C VAL A 620 -7.84 -29.86 -8.98
N SER A 621 -7.15 -29.47 -7.91
CA SER A 621 -6.56 -30.36 -6.92
C SER A 621 -7.26 -30.23 -5.57
N GLN A 622 -7.47 -31.36 -4.90
CA GLN A 622 -7.98 -31.42 -3.52
C GLN A 622 -7.02 -32.27 -2.69
N PRO A 623 -5.87 -31.71 -2.28
CA PRO A 623 -4.89 -32.44 -1.48
C PRO A 623 -5.47 -32.82 -0.11
N THR A 624 -4.78 -33.73 0.58
CA THR A 624 -5.08 -33.96 1.99
C THR A 624 -4.69 -32.70 2.77
N PRO A 625 -5.59 -32.13 3.60
CA PRO A 625 -5.26 -30.95 4.38
C PRO A 625 -4.02 -31.18 5.27
N PRO A 626 -3.10 -30.20 5.34
CA PRO A 626 -1.89 -30.29 6.16
C PRO A 626 -2.22 -30.06 7.65
N ALA A 627 -1.19 -30.08 8.50
CA ALA A 627 -1.30 -29.49 9.82
C ALA A 627 -1.32 -27.95 9.70
N VAL A 628 -1.88 -27.29 10.71
CA VAL A 628 -1.79 -25.82 10.86
C VAL A 628 -0.41 -25.42 11.41
N ASP A 629 -0.16 -24.12 11.45
CA ASP A 629 1.07 -23.46 11.94
C ASP A 629 2.29 -23.84 11.11
N GLY A 630 2.21 -23.57 9.81
CA GLY A 630 3.34 -23.77 8.93
C GLY A 630 3.05 -23.48 7.47
N ARG A 631 4.10 -23.69 6.67
CA ARG A 631 4.10 -23.50 5.24
C ARG A 631 4.06 -24.84 4.52
N VAL A 632 3.28 -24.94 3.46
CA VAL A 632 3.16 -26.13 2.63
C VAL A 632 3.26 -25.77 1.15
N GLU A 633 4.05 -26.55 0.41
CA GLU A 633 4.16 -26.44 -1.03
C GLU A 633 3.26 -27.49 -1.71
N TYR A 634 2.47 -27.06 -2.69
CA TYR A 634 1.76 -27.94 -3.60
C TYR A 634 2.27 -27.77 -5.04
N VAL A 635 2.53 -28.90 -5.68
CA VAL A 635 3.00 -28.95 -7.07
C VAL A 635 1.86 -29.41 -7.97
N GLN A 636 1.64 -28.70 -9.07
CA GLN A 636 0.68 -29.07 -10.10
C GLN A 636 1.07 -30.40 -10.73
N ALA A 637 0.09 -31.30 -10.91
CA ALA A 637 0.33 -32.57 -11.58
C ALA A 637 0.57 -32.35 -13.08
N GLY A 638 1.61 -33.00 -13.63
CA GLY A 638 1.97 -32.94 -15.05
C GLY A 638 1.27 -33.95 -15.94
#